data_AF-A0A6A6QT35-F1
#
_entry.id   AF-A0A6A6QT35-F1
#
_cell.length_a   1.000
_cell.length_b   1.000
_cell.length_c   1.000
_cell.angle_alpha   90.00
_cell.angle_beta   90.00
_cell.angle_gamma   90.00
#
_symmetry.space_group_name_H-M   'P 1'
#
loop_
_entity.id
_entity.type
_entity.pdbx_description
1 polymer ?
#
loop_
_entity_poly.entity_id
_entity_poly.type
_entity_poly.pdbx_seq_one_letter_code
_entity_poly.pdbx_strand_id
1 'polypeptide(L)'
;MESPTDEHVYTGDPPKQRTLPADLPRSLDDRRNVPIIAEETEMYDAWQGQSQFLTTPVPARPLSFNLSLDDPSYGDEHAVQNLEDSDSRLVQMLANQARLKSDNPAAGDEAKVITDDSLSVEEKKQALQGLLNLAASNGDVERVKRLVSGDAKEYIDVNAHDADGTPPLIYASCFGHEEVVAALIAAGADVDRQDRNRWSSLMWAMTNRHKGIAKLLLDNGASPEVKSSSGRTAYDFVEPNSEISEYLHESGYNIGSVGVSGGDFYTSGFSQDRFEEEMAENEMKRRMMMESAINLEVDLGNLGLDEQPESPEELEEVQEFVWDRCLNDQMFVFQENELDRILDIIITNMTPQRSPSQKPVPANILFLSARYAFYHSSPELLETLLVSAMDRINEVIEKHQWDMTILAFWMSNATLLLHYLKKDGGLVQATSEFQLQMAELINEIFILIIRDAERRMDKVLDTAMLDHETIPGFEDVHFQHEWKIFRTKAKARPVEPIEKRYRPPSPKRRAQVSPRNITSLLSSTLFVLDLYDIHSVITSQILSQLIYWLAAELFNRIMANRKYLARTKAMQIRMNVSSLEEWARTNNRQPEHYENGSLTSTGEATVDAARRHLEPVVQLLQWLQCFSSLGGDLESLKGTVQQLPRLSPQQLIHAVKYYRAEVGEKGLPKDAMKWLVSLQKAAAERKTRPRRHSGASPNAQRTADSSPSTPVKPRQQQAFSPSPAPPKQFEDEEEEAPEHLLMDPSLMLPFSLPTSTDMLISYGAGFGGLNKERERKYLPTVPPEFLAKLDLTASDFGGIVQTGLGIEIMIDDHQVPAYIAILHPLTLPEWFASADNLTTPTAPVRKPGVFTHAGAWYDGWETRRHNTSPADWVVIRLGVASGRVAGVEIDTAFFDGNHAPAIAVEGTFSTDDDEVKHPGYAGWENILERQECGPSQRQAWALEDLTVAYTHVRLLMFPDGGIARFRLYGVALPVFPASIDDVFDLAATVNGGVAVSCSDQHFGTKDNLLLPGRGHDMGDGWETKRTRGEHVDWTIIRLGTKGEVDKIVVDTAHFRGNFPQKVQVFAGLWDSGDPGAADKGWVQVLVPQKAGPDKEHEYQGDVLVNVKGAVYSHLKLVIIPDGGVKRFRVFGRRRV
;
A
#
# COMPACT_ATOMS: atom_id res chain seq x y z
N MET A 1 -39.95 19.22 -69.70
CA MET A 1 -39.24 20.51 -69.64
C MET A 1 -37.84 20.18 -69.17
N GLU A 2 -36.96 19.78 -70.08
CA GLU A 2 -36.11 20.70 -70.87
C GLU A 2 -35.31 21.65 -69.96
N SER A 3 -34.08 21.21 -69.63
CA SER A 3 -32.76 21.84 -69.90
C SER A 3 -32.71 23.31 -70.42
N PRO A 4 -31.52 23.92 -70.60
CA PRO A 4 -30.27 24.02 -69.83
C PRO A 4 -29.73 25.50 -69.84
N THR A 5 -28.50 25.77 -69.40
CA THR A 5 -27.36 26.30 -70.22
C THR A 5 -26.23 26.89 -69.37
N ASP A 6 -25.02 26.41 -69.67
CA ASP A 6 -23.70 26.93 -69.31
C ASP A 6 -23.45 28.39 -69.71
N GLU A 7 -22.47 29.04 -69.05
CA GLU A 7 -21.42 29.78 -69.77
C GLU A 7 -20.15 29.98 -68.92
N HIS A 8 -19.00 29.68 -69.52
CA HIS A 8 -17.63 29.89 -69.05
C HIS A 8 -17.15 31.34 -69.29
N VAL A 9 -16.12 31.81 -68.56
CA VAL A 9 -14.78 32.19 -69.11
C VAL A 9 -13.87 32.86 -68.03
N TYR A 10 -12.58 32.51 -68.13
CA TYR A 10 -11.36 32.81 -67.36
C TYR A 10 -10.91 34.29 -67.21
N THR A 11 -10.04 34.58 -66.22
CA THR A 11 -8.59 34.96 -66.38
C THR A 11 -7.94 35.59 -65.11
N GLY A 12 -6.68 35.24 -64.82
CA GLY A 12 -5.69 36.15 -64.19
C GLY A 12 -5.09 35.80 -62.80
N ASP A 13 -3.92 35.16 -62.80
CA ASP A 13 -2.81 35.09 -61.81
C ASP A 13 -3.02 34.82 -60.29
N PRO A 14 -2.26 33.86 -59.69
CA PRO A 14 -2.35 33.54 -58.26
C PRO A 14 -1.50 34.50 -57.39
N PRO A 15 -1.98 34.96 -56.22
CA PRO A 15 -1.15 35.71 -55.29
C PRO A 15 -0.16 34.78 -54.57
N LYS A 16 1.12 35.18 -54.62
CA LYS A 16 2.31 34.51 -54.07
C LYS A 16 2.12 33.98 -52.64
N GLN A 17 2.48 32.72 -52.43
CA GLN A 17 2.60 32.08 -51.12
C GLN A 17 3.68 32.79 -50.28
N ARG A 18 3.35 33.11 -49.02
CA ARG A 18 4.28 33.63 -48.02
C ARG A 18 5.40 32.60 -47.77
N THR A 19 6.64 32.96 -48.09
CA THR A 19 7.82 32.16 -47.78
C THR A 19 8.25 32.41 -46.33
N LEU A 20 8.42 31.34 -45.55
CA LEU A 20 8.94 31.37 -44.16
C LEU A 20 10.33 32.06 -44.09
N PRO A 21 10.79 32.57 -42.93
CA PRO A 21 12.15 33.09 -42.77
C PRO A 21 13.23 32.01 -43.05
N ALA A 22 14.47 32.44 -43.38
CA ALA A 22 15.56 31.56 -43.82
C ALA A 22 16.05 30.56 -42.74
N ASP A 23 15.68 30.77 -41.48
CA ASP A 23 16.12 29.97 -40.33
C ASP A 23 15.22 28.76 -40.02
N LEU A 24 14.25 28.41 -40.88
CA LEU A 24 13.43 27.21 -40.72
C LEU A 24 13.55 26.27 -41.94
N PRO A 25 13.77 24.95 -41.71
CA PRO A 25 14.09 23.99 -42.76
C PRO A 25 12.91 23.70 -43.69
N ARG A 26 13.21 23.51 -44.99
CA ARG A 26 12.21 23.54 -46.09
C ARG A 26 12.12 22.26 -46.93
N SER A 27 12.76 21.15 -46.55
CA SER A 27 12.58 19.87 -47.23
C SER A 27 12.75 18.67 -46.28
N LEU A 28 12.04 17.58 -46.56
CA LEU A 28 12.01 16.35 -45.75
C LEU A 28 13.29 15.49 -45.84
N ASP A 29 14.22 15.85 -46.73
CA ASP A 29 15.44 15.08 -47.02
C ASP A 29 16.74 15.87 -46.71
N ASP A 30 16.65 16.99 -46.01
CA ASP A 30 17.79 17.63 -45.35
C ASP A 30 17.97 17.08 -43.92
N ARG A 31 18.31 15.78 -43.90
CA ARG A 31 19.49 15.19 -43.22
C ARG A 31 19.57 15.37 -41.70
N ARG A 32 19.25 14.33 -40.91
CA ARG A 32 20.16 13.24 -40.42
C ARG A 32 21.43 13.78 -39.73
N ASN A 33 21.79 13.43 -38.49
CA ASN A 33 21.67 12.15 -37.78
C ASN A 33 21.12 12.29 -36.35
N VAL A 34 20.21 11.40 -35.97
CA VAL A 34 20.02 11.01 -34.56
C VAL A 34 21.14 10.00 -34.25
N PRO A 35 21.87 10.08 -33.13
CA PRO A 35 22.69 8.97 -32.68
C PRO A 35 21.74 7.82 -32.36
N ILE A 36 21.80 6.77 -33.17
CA ILE A 36 21.21 5.48 -32.82
C ILE A 36 21.99 5.02 -31.61
N ILE A 37 21.41 5.15 -30.42
CA ILE A 37 21.79 4.32 -29.30
C ILE A 37 21.45 2.90 -29.76
N ALA A 38 22.48 2.07 -29.92
CA ALA A 38 22.28 0.67 -30.17
C ALA A 38 21.54 0.09 -28.96
N GLU A 39 20.27 -0.28 -29.14
CA GLU A 39 19.67 -1.29 -28.28
C GLU A 39 20.51 -2.56 -28.48
N GLU A 40 21.29 -2.92 -27.47
CA GLU A 40 21.94 -4.22 -27.39
C GLU A 40 20.83 -5.28 -27.31
N THR A 41 20.44 -5.78 -28.48
CA THR A 41 19.59 -6.95 -28.58
C THR A 41 20.48 -8.15 -28.32
N GLU A 42 20.38 -8.74 -27.13
CA GLU A 42 20.91 -10.08 -26.89
C GLU A 42 20.22 -11.06 -27.84
N MET A 43 20.90 -11.42 -28.92
CA MET A 43 20.43 -12.42 -29.87
C MET A 43 21.10 -13.75 -29.52
N TYR A 44 20.35 -14.64 -28.86
CA TYR A 44 20.80 -15.98 -28.54
C TYR A 44 20.82 -16.85 -29.82
N ASP A 45 22.02 -17.14 -30.34
CA ASP A 45 22.21 -18.13 -31.40
C ASP A 45 22.37 -19.53 -30.79
N ALA A 46 21.30 -20.33 -30.87
CA ALA A 46 21.20 -21.64 -30.25
C ALA A 46 22.07 -22.73 -30.92
N TRP A 47 22.94 -22.39 -31.89
CA TRP A 47 23.68 -23.38 -32.69
C TRP A 47 25.15 -23.61 -32.30
N GLN A 48 25.77 -22.78 -31.44
CA GLN A 48 27.22 -22.90 -31.17
C GLN A 48 27.68 -23.04 -29.71
N GLY A 49 26.80 -23.02 -28.71
CA GLY A 49 27.14 -23.50 -27.35
C GLY A 49 28.40 -22.93 -26.66
N GLN A 50 28.98 -21.82 -27.13
CA GLN A 50 30.08 -21.08 -26.49
C GLN A 50 29.97 -19.59 -26.81
N SER A 51 30.10 -18.74 -25.79
CA SER A 51 30.21 -17.29 -25.90
C SER A 51 31.66 -16.92 -26.26
N GLN A 52 31.89 -16.44 -27.49
CA GLN A 52 33.13 -15.76 -27.84
C GLN A 52 33.01 -14.27 -27.57
N PHE A 53 33.64 -13.84 -26.47
CA PHE A 53 33.90 -12.45 -26.15
C PHE A 53 34.97 -11.87 -27.09
N LEU A 54 34.73 -10.72 -27.69
CA LEU A 54 35.71 -9.98 -28.48
C LEU A 54 35.93 -8.57 -27.91
N THR A 55 36.25 -8.49 -26.61
CA THR A 55 37.34 -7.68 -26.05
C THR A 55 37.57 -8.14 -24.61
N THR A 56 38.73 -8.72 -24.33
CA THR A 56 39.11 -9.21 -23.00
C THR A 56 39.47 -8.06 -22.04
N PRO A 57 38.94 -8.01 -20.81
CA PRO A 57 39.63 -7.33 -19.72
C PRO A 57 40.92 -8.09 -19.37
N VAL A 58 41.96 -7.35 -18.97
CA VAL A 58 43.30 -7.86 -18.66
C VAL A 58 43.23 -8.94 -17.58
N PRO A 59 43.86 -10.12 -17.77
CA PRO A 59 43.86 -11.19 -16.77
C PRO A 59 44.91 -10.90 -15.69
N ALA A 60 44.48 -10.76 -14.44
CA ALA A 60 45.41 -10.83 -13.32
C ALA A 60 45.97 -12.26 -13.23
N ARG A 61 47.30 -12.37 -13.27
CA ARG A 61 48.04 -13.65 -13.17
C ARG A 61 47.84 -14.31 -11.80
N PRO A 62 47.88 -15.66 -11.74
CA PRO A 62 47.76 -16.42 -10.50
C PRO A 62 49.12 -16.65 -9.81
N LEU A 63 49.02 -17.14 -8.56
CA LEU A 63 50.05 -17.70 -7.66
C LEU A 63 50.73 -16.64 -6.77
N SER A 64 50.76 -16.80 -5.45
CA SER A 64 51.28 -17.98 -4.76
C SER A 64 50.55 -18.32 -3.47
N PHE A 65 50.15 -19.59 -3.36
CA PHE A 65 49.96 -20.28 -2.10
C PHE A 65 51.34 -20.37 -1.40
N ASN A 66 51.46 -19.85 -0.18
CA ASN A 66 52.51 -20.29 0.73
C ASN A 66 51.93 -20.40 2.15
N LEU A 67 51.87 -21.65 2.62
CA LEU A 67 51.65 -22.01 4.01
C LEU A 67 52.89 -21.60 4.81
N SER A 68 52.84 -20.45 5.47
CA SER A 68 53.70 -20.19 6.62
C SER A 68 52.80 -19.81 7.79
N LEU A 69 52.73 -20.74 8.75
CA LEU A 69 52.31 -20.48 10.12
C LEU A 69 53.17 -19.33 10.68
N ASP A 70 52.51 -18.40 11.39
CA ASP A 70 53.02 -17.25 12.14
C ASP A 70 53.20 -15.92 11.38
N ASP A 71 52.14 -15.10 11.34
CA ASP A 71 52.21 -13.63 11.47
C ASP A 71 50.82 -13.06 11.90
N PRO A 72 50.71 -12.13 12.88
CA PRO A 72 49.43 -11.65 13.40
C PRO A 72 48.97 -10.42 12.61
N SER A 73 48.01 -10.59 11.70
CA SER A 73 47.28 -9.46 11.10
C SER A 73 45.79 -9.77 10.93
N TYR A 74 44.98 -9.13 11.78
CA TYR A 74 43.60 -8.73 11.47
C TYR A 74 43.64 -7.87 10.19
N GLY A 75 42.71 -7.84 9.24
CA GLY A 75 41.31 -8.25 9.09
C GLY A 75 40.81 -7.34 7.94
N ASP A 76 40.35 -7.89 6.82
CA ASP A 76 39.96 -7.07 5.65
C ASP A 76 38.43 -7.01 5.54
N GLU A 77 37.90 -5.96 6.16
CA GLU A 77 36.51 -5.52 6.14
C GLU A 77 36.30 -4.53 5.01
N HIS A 78 35.47 -4.86 4.02
CA HIS A 78 35.07 -3.87 3.01
C HIS A 78 33.54 -3.73 2.84
N ALA A 79 32.79 -4.07 3.88
CA ALA A 79 31.40 -3.63 4.05
C ALA A 79 31.07 -3.14 5.49
N VAL A 80 32.04 -3.10 6.41
CA VAL A 80 31.86 -2.70 7.84
C VAL A 80 32.69 -1.45 8.23
N GLN A 81 33.50 -0.91 7.31
CA GLN A 81 34.44 0.20 7.56
C GLN A 81 33.85 1.60 7.86
N ASN A 82 32.52 1.78 7.93
CA ASN A 82 31.93 3.11 8.16
C ASN A 82 31.75 3.49 9.64
N LEU A 83 31.80 2.53 10.58
CA LEU A 83 31.65 2.79 12.02
C LEU A 83 32.94 2.58 12.84
N GLU A 84 33.84 1.67 12.44
CA GLU A 84 35.07 1.41 13.22
C GLU A 84 36.05 2.60 13.21
N ASP A 85 36.00 3.42 12.16
CA ASP A 85 36.91 4.53 11.94
C ASP A 85 36.53 5.77 12.81
N SER A 86 35.27 5.92 13.25
CA SER A 86 34.88 6.98 14.21
C SER A 86 35.28 6.63 15.64
N ASP A 87 35.14 5.36 16.02
CA ASP A 87 35.42 4.88 17.38
C ASP A 87 36.92 4.92 17.69
N SER A 88 37.77 4.55 16.73
CA SER A 88 39.23 4.64 16.87
C SER A 88 39.72 6.08 17.08
N ARG A 89 39.06 7.08 16.46
CA ARG A 89 39.39 8.50 16.59
C ARG A 89 38.93 9.09 17.92
N LEU A 90 37.74 8.72 18.39
CA LEU A 90 37.28 9.11 19.73
C LEU A 90 38.20 8.55 20.83
N VAL A 91 38.67 7.31 20.66
CA VAL A 91 39.67 6.69 21.54
C VAL A 91 41.00 7.46 21.53
N GLN A 92 41.45 7.93 20.37
CA GLN A 92 42.64 8.79 20.27
C GLN A 92 42.44 10.13 21.02
N MET A 93 41.28 10.76 20.89
CA MET A 93 40.93 11.99 21.61
C MET A 93 40.86 11.79 23.13
N LEU A 94 40.31 10.67 23.60
CA LEU A 94 40.31 10.28 25.02
C LEU A 94 41.72 10.03 25.55
N ALA A 95 42.58 9.39 24.76
CA ALA A 95 43.98 9.19 25.12
C ALA A 95 44.74 10.52 25.23
N ASN A 96 44.48 11.48 24.33
CA ASN A 96 45.06 12.81 24.38
C ASN A 96 44.55 13.61 25.59
N GLN A 97 43.26 13.52 25.92
CA GLN A 97 42.70 14.11 27.15
C GLN A 97 43.38 13.55 28.41
N ALA A 98 43.64 12.23 28.46
CA ALA A 98 44.35 11.60 29.56
C ALA A 98 45.82 12.07 29.68
N ARG A 99 46.51 12.29 28.56
CA ARG A 99 47.88 12.83 28.52
C ARG A 99 47.94 14.28 28.98
N LEU A 100 47.01 15.13 28.53
CA LEU A 100 46.89 16.51 29.02
C LEU A 100 46.65 16.57 30.54
N LYS A 101 45.93 15.58 31.08
CA LYS A 101 45.70 15.43 32.52
C LYS A 101 46.93 14.92 33.29
N SER A 102 47.78 14.08 32.68
CA SER A 102 49.01 13.57 33.31
C SER A 102 50.16 14.59 33.30
N ASP A 103 50.27 15.37 32.22
CA ASP A 103 51.37 16.32 32.01
C ASP A 103 51.15 17.62 32.79
N ASN A 104 49.91 17.93 33.18
CA ASN A 104 49.53 19.08 34.01
C ASN A 104 48.88 18.64 35.34
N PRO A 105 49.63 18.01 36.27
CA PRO A 105 49.09 17.56 37.57
C PRO A 105 48.78 18.72 38.54
N ALA A 106 49.19 19.94 38.23
CA ALA A 106 48.90 21.14 39.01
C ALA A 106 47.57 21.78 38.58
N ALA A 107 46.45 21.14 38.93
CA ALA A 107 45.12 21.74 38.85
C ALA A 107 44.96 22.87 39.89
N GLY A 108 45.70 23.98 39.71
CA GLY A 108 45.63 25.14 40.61
C GLY A 108 46.84 26.07 40.54
N ASP A 109 46.93 26.88 39.48
CA ASP A 109 47.12 28.36 39.56
C ASP A 109 47.67 28.91 38.24
N GLU A 110 46.79 29.42 37.38
CA GLU A 110 47.20 30.25 36.23
C GLU A 110 48.01 31.49 36.67
N ALA A 111 47.69 32.03 37.86
CA ALA A 111 48.40 33.15 38.46
C ALA A 111 49.87 32.81 38.79
N LYS A 112 50.17 31.58 39.24
CA LYS A 112 51.55 31.18 39.60
C LYS A 112 52.45 31.14 38.36
N VAL A 113 51.96 30.59 37.25
CA VAL A 113 52.69 30.49 35.98
C VAL A 113 53.01 31.88 35.41
N ILE A 114 52.09 32.84 35.58
CA ILE A 114 52.31 34.23 35.14
C ILE A 114 53.35 34.92 36.02
N THR A 115 53.27 34.76 37.35
CA THR A 115 54.16 35.41 38.33
C THR A 115 55.55 34.80 38.48
N ASP A 116 55.82 33.64 37.87
CA ASP A 116 57.10 32.95 38.02
C ASP A 116 58.16 33.55 37.07
N ASP A 117 59.13 34.29 37.62
CA ASP A 117 60.22 34.92 36.86
C ASP A 117 61.29 33.93 36.36
N SER A 118 61.18 32.63 36.70
CA SER A 118 62.15 31.60 36.29
C SER A 118 61.84 30.93 34.94
N LEU A 119 60.60 31.03 34.46
CA LEU A 119 60.14 30.44 33.20
C LEU A 119 60.33 31.39 32.01
N SER A 120 60.84 30.87 30.90
CA SER A 120 60.93 31.65 29.66
C SER A 120 59.54 32.00 29.11
N VAL A 121 59.45 33.07 28.33
CA VAL A 121 58.17 33.52 27.72
C VAL A 121 57.53 32.41 26.86
N GLU A 122 58.33 31.56 26.23
CA GLU A 122 57.87 30.44 25.42
C GLU A 122 57.31 29.29 26.28
N GLU A 123 57.97 28.97 27.40
CA GLU A 123 57.48 27.96 28.34
C GLU A 123 56.19 28.40 29.04
N LYS A 124 56.05 29.71 29.34
CA LYS A 124 54.80 30.28 29.86
C LYS A 124 53.65 30.16 28.85
N LYS A 125 53.93 30.43 27.57
CA LYS A 125 52.96 30.28 26.47
C LYS A 125 52.50 28.82 26.32
N GLN A 126 53.43 27.87 26.32
CA GLN A 126 53.12 26.45 26.18
C GLN A 126 52.31 25.91 27.38
N ALA A 127 52.67 26.30 28.60
CA ALA A 127 51.95 25.89 29.81
C ALA A 127 50.52 26.46 29.86
N LEU A 128 50.34 27.74 29.56
CA LEU A 128 49.02 28.39 29.53
C LEU A 128 48.14 27.85 28.40
N GLN A 129 48.71 27.55 27.22
CA GLN A 129 47.99 26.90 26.12
C GLN A 129 47.54 25.48 26.50
N GLY A 130 48.41 24.70 27.14
CA GLY A 130 48.05 23.37 27.65
C GLY A 130 46.93 23.42 28.70
N LEU A 131 46.91 24.44 29.54
CA LEU A 131 45.82 24.67 30.52
C LEU A 131 44.49 25.04 29.84
N LEU A 132 44.52 25.81 28.75
CA LEU A 132 43.33 26.12 27.96
C LEU A 132 42.74 24.87 27.30
N ASN A 133 43.58 24.03 26.68
CA ASN A 133 43.14 22.77 26.06
C ASN A 133 42.54 21.81 27.09
N LEU A 134 43.15 21.71 28.27
CA LEU A 134 42.63 20.90 29.37
C LEU A 134 41.28 21.43 29.85
N ALA A 135 41.14 22.74 30.04
CA ALA A 135 39.87 23.37 30.45
C ALA A 135 38.77 23.16 29.38
N ALA A 136 39.12 23.27 28.10
CA ALA A 136 38.21 23.03 26.99
C ALA A 136 37.73 21.57 26.90
N SER A 137 38.62 20.60 27.18
CA SER A 137 38.27 19.17 27.19
C SER A 137 37.43 18.74 28.40
N ASN A 138 37.59 19.40 29.56
CA ASN A 138 36.88 19.08 30.79
C ASN A 138 35.54 19.81 30.95
N GLY A 139 35.26 20.81 30.11
CA GLY A 139 34.06 21.63 30.22
C GLY A 139 34.12 22.73 31.29
N ASP A 140 35.31 23.15 31.73
CA ASP A 140 35.46 24.17 32.78
C ASP A 140 35.30 25.59 32.21
N VAL A 141 34.04 26.02 32.11
CA VAL A 141 33.61 27.30 31.52
C VAL A 141 34.25 28.51 32.24
N GLU A 142 34.29 28.49 33.57
CA GLU A 142 34.81 29.61 34.36
C GLU A 142 36.32 29.77 34.19
N ARG A 143 37.06 28.67 34.06
CA ARG A 143 38.50 28.71 33.78
C ARG A 143 38.80 29.16 32.36
N VAL A 144 38.03 28.71 31.36
CA VAL A 144 38.16 29.19 29.97
C VAL A 144 37.91 30.70 29.89
N LYS A 145 36.84 31.20 30.52
CA LYS A 145 36.56 32.64 30.58
C LYS A 145 37.72 33.41 31.20
N ARG A 146 38.25 32.97 32.37
CA ARG A 146 39.39 33.65 33.03
C ARG A 146 40.65 33.67 32.19
N LEU A 147 40.99 32.56 31.53
CA LEU A 147 42.18 32.47 30.67
C LEU A 147 42.06 33.39 29.46
N VAL A 148 40.86 33.55 28.91
CA VAL A 148 40.64 34.28 27.67
C VAL A 148 40.30 35.76 27.88
N SER A 149 39.77 36.14 29.04
CA SER A 149 39.46 37.53 29.40
C SER A 149 40.42 38.18 30.40
N GLY A 150 41.31 37.41 31.06
CA GLY A 150 42.24 37.90 32.08
C GLY A 150 43.64 38.26 31.58
N ASP A 151 44.58 38.46 32.52
CA ASP A 151 45.98 38.84 32.26
C ASP A 151 46.76 37.81 31.41
N ALA A 152 46.21 36.60 31.23
CA ALA A 152 46.77 35.54 30.41
C ALA A 152 46.51 35.71 28.89
N LYS A 153 45.64 36.64 28.48
CA LYS A 153 45.27 36.85 27.08
C LYS A 153 46.47 37.18 26.17
N GLU A 154 47.48 37.88 26.70
CA GLU A 154 48.70 38.21 25.93
C GLU A 154 49.54 36.98 25.57
N TYR A 155 49.37 35.88 26.32
CA TYR A 155 50.15 34.66 26.17
C TYR A 155 49.34 33.50 25.56
N ILE A 156 48.07 33.70 25.22
CA ILE A 156 47.17 32.64 24.76
C ILE A 156 46.73 32.90 23.32
N ASP A 157 46.83 31.87 22.50
CA ASP A 157 46.27 31.86 21.15
C ASP A 157 45.13 30.84 21.10
N VAL A 158 43.89 31.34 21.00
CA VAL A 158 42.66 30.52 21.01
C VAL A 158 42.58 29.56 19.81
N ASN A 159 43.39 29.78 18.77
CA ASN A 159 43.42 28.97 17.55
C ASN A 159 44.71 28.13 17.42
N ALA A 160 45.60 28.17 18.41
CA ALA A 160 46.85 27.41 18.37
C ALA A 160 46.59 25.92 18.48
N HIS A 161 47.31 25.16 17.66
CA HIS A 161 47.34 23.71 17.69
C HIS A 161 48.17 23.21 18.86
N ASP A 162 47.69 22.18 19.54
CA ASP A 162 48.50 21.42 20.51
C ASP A 162 49.58 20.57 19.82
N ALA A 163 50.36 19.83 20.62
CA ALA A 163 51.40 18.93 20.11
C ALA A 163 50.86 17.82 19.16
N ASP A 164 49.56 17.53 19.24
CA ASP A 164 48.87 16.52 18.44
C ASP A 164 48.13 17.15 17.23
N GLY A 165 48.17 18.48 17.07
CA GLY A 165 47.58 19.22 15.96
C GLY A 165 46.11 19.57 16.14
N THR A 166 45.59 19.64 17.38
CA THR A 166 44.17 19.87 17.69
C THR A 166 43.95 21.24 18.34
N PRO A 167 43.05 22.10 17.82
CA PRO A 167 42.66 23.35 18.46
C PRO A 167 41.74 23.14 19.69
N PRO A 168 41.69 24.08 20.65
CA PRO A 168 40.83 23.99 21.83
C PRO A 168 39.33 23.81 21.50
N LEU A 169 38.84 24.43 20.41
CA LEU A 169 37.45 24.37 19.98
C LEU A 169 37.00 22.95 19.58
N ILE A 170 37.92 22.15 19.02
CA ILE A 170 37.64 20.76 18.62
C ILE A 170 37.47 19.88 19.86
N TYR A 171 38.27 20.06 20.92
CA TYR A 171 38.07 19.34 22.18
C TYR A 171 36.69 19.62 22.79
N ALA A 172 36.28 20.88 22.85
CA ALA A 172 34.97 21.26 23.37
C ALA A 172 33.81 20.68 22.52
N SER A 173 33.96 20.69 21.19
CA SER A 173 32.96 20.17 20.25
C SER A 173 32.88 18.64 20.23
N CYS A 174 34.01 17.94 20.39
CA CYS A 174 34.07 16.48 20.45
C CYS A 174 33.37 15.94 21.70
N PHE A 175 33.62 16.55 22.87
CA PHE A 175 33.11 16.08 24.16
C PHE A 175 31.72 16.64 24.54
N GLY A 176 31.14 17.55 23.75
CA GLY A 176 29.77 18.02 23.97
C GLY A 176 29.64 19.23 24.91
N HIS A 177 30.69 20.04 25.09
CA HIS A 177 30.69 21.17 26.03
C HIS A 177 30.19 22.47 25.38
N GLU A 178 28.87 22.60 25.22
CA GLU A 178 28.23 23.71 24.51
C GLU A 178 28.59 25.11 25.06
N GLU A 179 28.56 25.29 26.37
CA GLU A 179 28.89 26.58 27.01
C GLU A 179 30.37 27.00 26.79
N VAL A 180 31.26 26.02 26.69
CA VAL A 180 32.68 26.27 26.39
C VAL A 180 32.88 26.65 24.93
N VAL A 181 32.17 25.98 24.00
CA VAL A 181 32.17 26.33 22.57
C VAL A 181 31.71 27.78 22.40
N ALA A 182 30.62 28.18 23.07
CA ALA A 182 30.15 29.56 23.06
C ALA A 182 31.19 30.55 23.59
N ALA A 183 31.87 30.23 24.70
CA ALA A 183 32.90 31.08 25.29
C ALA A 183 34.15 31.23 24.38
N LEU A 184 34.57 30.14 23.71
CA LEU A 184 35.70 30.16 22.77
C LEU A 184 35.37 30.94 21.48
N ILE A 185 34.14 30.80 20.95
CA ILE A 185 33.70 31.57 19.77
C ILE A 185 33.60 33.07 20.12
N ALA A 186 33.03 33.41 21.28
CA ALA A 186 32.98 34.79 21.75
C ALA A 186 34.37 35.44 21.91
N ALA A 187 35.40 34.62 22.09
CA ALA A 187 36.79 35.04 22.17
C ALA A 187 37.52 35.16 20.83
N GLY A 188 36.86 34.83 19.72
CA GLY A 188 37.44 34.88 18.37
C GLY A 188 38.10 33.57 17.91
N ALA A 189 37.64 32.41 18.42
CA ALA A 189 38.03 31.13 17.85
C ALA A 189 37.52 30.99 16.40
N ASP A 190 38.39 30.49 15.52
CA ASP A 190 38.09 30.19 14.12
C ASP A 190 37.30 28.88 14.04
N VAL A 191 36.03 28.98 13.64
CA VAL A 191 35.05 27.89 13.63
C VAL A 191 35.40 26.76 12.66
N ASP A 192 36.11 27.07 11.58
CA ASP A 192 36.50 26.12 10.52
C ASP A 192 37.93 25.59 10.70
N ARG A 193 38.62 25.97 11.79
CA ARG A 193 39.98 25.51 12.05
C ARG A 193 39.99 24.00 12.22
N GLN A 194 40.81 23.34 11.41
CA GLN A 194 40.85 21.88 11.38
C GLN A 194 41.97 21.28 12.26
N ASP A 195 41.77 20.05 12.69
CA ASP A 195 42.80 19.23 13.34
C ASP A 195 43.84 18.66 12.33
N ARG A 196 44.78 17.86 12.83
CA ARG A 196 45.80 17.13 12.03
C ARG A 196 45.19 16.29 10.90
N ASN A 197 43.98 15.79 11.05
CA ASN A 197 43.27 14.95 10.08
C ASN A 197 42.37 15.77 9.13
N ARG A 198 42.46 17.10 9.21
CA ARG A 198 41.59 18.04 8.49
C ARG A 198 40.13 17.93 8.91
N TRP A 199 39.81 17.57 10.14
CA TRP A 199 38.43 17.59 10.63
C TRP A 199 38.12 18.92 11.28
N SER A 200 36.95 19.49 10.97
CA SER A 200 36.47 20.72 11.62
C SER A 200 35.67 20.41 12.88
N SER A 201 35.48 21.42 13.73
CA SER A 201 34.63 21.35 14.93
C SER A 201 33.20 20.88 14.60
N LEU A 202 32.68 21.27 13.43
CA LEU A 202 31.35 20.88 12.96
C LEU A 202 31.25 19.38 12.64
N MET A 203 32.28 18.80 12.01
CA MET A 203 32.32 17.35 11.73
C MET A 203 32.27 16.53 13.02
N TRP A 204 33.07 16.92 14.02
CA TRP A 204 33.08 16.27 15.34
C TRP A 204 31.73 16.39 16.07
N ALA A 205 31.09 17.56 16.02
CA ALA A 205 29.77 17.77 16.60
C ALA A 205 28.69 16.89 15.91
N MET A 206 28.76 16.74 14.58
CA MET A 206 27.82 15.91 13.82
C MET A 206 28.01 14.41 14.07
N THR A 207 29.24 13.90 14.03
CA THR A 207 29.53 12.48 14.30
C THR A 207 29.10 12.06 15.71
N ASN A 208 29.31 12.93 16.71
CA ASN A 208 28.96 12.65 18.10
C ASN A 208 27.52 13.07 18.48
N ARG A 209 26.69 13.47 17.49
CA ARG A 209 25.27 13.85 17.66
C ARG A 209 25.03 15.04 18.61
N HIS A 210 25.98 15.97 18.72
CA HIS A 210 25.88 17.18 19.56
C HIS A 210 25.11 18.29 18.83
N LYS A 211 23.77 18.18 18.84
CA LYS A 211 22.83 19.07 18.14
C LYS A 211 23.02 20.55 18.49
N GLY A 212 23.08 20.90 19.77
CA GLY A 212 23.21 22.28 20.24
C GLY A 212 24.49 22.95 19.76
N ILE A 213 25.59 22.19 19.75
CA ILE A 213 26.90 22.64 19.26
C ILE A 213 26.91 22.82 17.74
N ALA A 214 26.33 21.87 16.99
CA ALA A 214 26.25 21.97 15.54
C ALA A 214 25.46 23.22 15.11
N LYS A 215 24.34 23.50 15.78
CA LYS A 215 23.55 24.73 15.57
C LYS A 215 24.37 25.98 15.89
N LEU A 216 25.01 26.01 17.06
CA LEU A 216 25.80 27.14 17.52
C LEU A 216 27.01 27.43 16.59
N LEU A 217 27.65 26.40 16.03
CA LEU A 217 28.71 26.55 15.04
C LEU A 217 28.19 27.08 13.70
N LEU A 218 27.06 26.57 13.20
CA LEU A 218 26.44 27.02 11.95
C LEU A 218 25.93 28.47 12.05
N ASP A 219 25.30 28.84 13.17
CA ASP A 219 24.84 30.20 13.46
C ASP A 219 26.01 31.22 13.48
N ASN A 220 27.22 30.77 13.84
CA ASN A 220 28.44 31.58 13.85
C ASN A 220 29.29 31.43 12.56
N GLY A 221 28.72 30.86 11.49
CA GLY A 221 29.31 30.86 10.15
C GLY A 221 30.25 29.69 9.83
N ALA A 222 30.17 28.57 10.56
CA ALA A 222 30.92 27.35 10.21
C ALA A 222 30.51 26.81 8.84
N SER A 223 31.49 26.49 8.00
CA SER A 223 31.26 26.00 6.64
C SER A 223 31.09 24.47 6.63
N PRO A 224 29.93 23.96 6.16
CA PRO A 224 29.71 22.51 6.06
C PRO A 224 30.43 21.87 4.86
N GLU A 225 30.95 22.69 3.94
CA GLU A 225 31.68 22.28 2.72
C GLU A 225 33.16 21.99 2.96
N VAL A 226 33.64 22.20 4.18
CA VAL A 226 35.02 21.91 4.58
C VAL A 226 35.29 20.42 4.36
N LYS A 227 36.41 20.09 3.70
CA LYS A 227 36.76 18.70 3.37
C LYS A 227 37.81 18.15 4.33
N SER A 228 37.53 16.95 4.83
CA SER A 228 38.46 16.13 5.60
C SER A 228 39.57 15.54 4.74
N SER A 229 40.56 14.89 5.38
CA SER A 229 41.65 14.20 4.68
C SER A 229 41.18 13.09 3.73
N SER A 230 40.02 12.47 4.01
CA SER A 230 39.36 11.47 3.16
C SER A 230 38.43 12.06 2.10
N GLY A 231 38.33 13.39 2.00
CA GLY A 231 37.49 14.07 1.02
C GLY A 231 36.02 14.22 1.43
N ARG A 232 35.63 13.72 2.61
CA ARG A 232 34.28 13.84 3.17
C ARG A 232 34.01 15.23 3.75
N THR A 233 32.78 15.69 3.62
CA THR A 233 32.25 16.94 4.18
C THR A 233 31.47 16.68 5.46
N ALA A 234 31.06 17.73 6.17
CA ALA A 234 30.24 17.57 7.37
C ALA A 234 28.90 16.85 7.06
N TYR A 235 28.35 17.05 5.85
CA TYR A 235 27.12 16.42 5.39
C TYR A 235 27.18 14.89 5.30
N ASP A 236 28.33 14.33 4.96
CA ASP A 236 28.48 12.87 4.77
C ASP A 236 28.32 12.10 6.10
N PHE A 237 28.33 12.80 7.23
CA PHE A 237 28.17 12.24 8.57
C PHE A 237 26.77 12.49 9.16
N VAL A 238 25.86 13.12 8.41
CA VAL A 238 24.48 13.40 8.86
C VAL A 238 23.55 12.25 8.49
N GLU A 239 22.80 11.76 9.47
CA GLU A 239 21.78 10.72 9.26
C GLU A 239 20.61 11.28 8.42
N PRO A 240 20.18 10.60 7.34
CA PRO A 240 19.03 11.04 6.53
C PRO A 240 17.77 11.20 7.38
N ASN A 241 17.02 12.30 7.19
CA ASN A 241 15.79 12.63 7.94
C ASN A 241 15.98 12.92 9.45
N SER A 242 17.18 13.32 9.87
CA SER A 242 17.38 13.86 11.23
C SER A 242 17.03 15.36 11.30
N GLU A 243 16.64 15.85 12.47
CA GLU A 243 16.40 17.29 12.73
C GLU A 243 17.59 18.19 12.31
N ILE A 244 18.83 17.68 12.33
CA ILE A 244 20.02 18.42 11.84
C ILE A 244 19.99 18.49 10.29
N SER A 245 19.56 17.42 9.62
CA SER A 245 19.35 17.40 8.17
C SER A 245 18.25 18.39 7.75
N GLU A 246 17.17 18.46 8.52
CA GLU A 246 16.09 19.43 8.33
C GLU A 246 16.57 20.87 8.57
N TYR A 247 17.31 21.10 9.66
CA TYR A 247 17.88 22.43 9.94
C TYR A 247 18.86 22.91 8.86
N LEU A 248 19.65 22.00 8.26
CA LEU A 248 20.52 22.31 7.11
C LEU A 248 19.71 22.63 5.84
N HIS A 249 18.59 21.93 5.61
CA HIS A 249 17.65 22.24 4.52
C HIS A 249 16.96 23.59 4.72
N GLU A 250 16.49 23.89 5.93
CA GLU A 250 15.83 25.15 6.27
C GLU A 250 16.78 26.36 6.18
N SER A 251 18.06 26.14 6.50
CA SER A 251 19.10 27.18 6.46
C SER A 251 19.59 27.51 5.03
N GLY A 252 19.02 26.88 3.99
CA GLY A 252 19.28 27.25 2.59
C GLY A 252 20.59 26.73 2.00
N TYR A 253 21.23 25.74 2.64
CA TYR A 253 22.40 25.08 2.07
C TYR A 253 21.97 23.98 1.09
N ASN A 254 21.96 24.32 -0.20
CA ASN A 254 21.55 23.42 -1.28
C ASN A 254 22.35 22.10 -1.28
N ILE A 255 21.63 20.97 -1.24
CA ILE A 255 22.17 19.63 -1.51
C ILE A 255 22.63 19.56 -2.97
N GLY A 256 23.92 19.81 -3.17
CA GLY A 256 24.67 19.41 -4.35
C GLY A 256 25.41 18.12 -4.03
N SER A 257 24.83 16.96 -4.35
CA SER A 257 25.56 15.69 -4.28
C SER A 257 26.72 15.71 -5.28
N VAL A 258 27.96 15.90 -4.79
CA VAL A 258 29.18 15.82 -5.60
C VAL A 258 29.97 14.59 -5.18
N GLY A 259 29.60 13.46 -5.80
CA GLY A 259 30.24 12.18 -5.62
C GLY A 259 30.21 11.24 -6.83
N VAL A 260 29.82 11.71 -8.02
CA VAL A 260 30.14 11.04 -9.29
C VAL A 260 30.57 12.12 -10.28
N SER A 261 31.81 12.04 -10.73
CA SER A 261 32.35 12.97 -11.72
C SER A 261 31.64 12.79 -13.06
N GLY A 262 31.06 13.87 -13.56
CA GLY A 262 30.94 14.12 -15.00
C GLY A 262 29.55 13.99 -15.58
N GLY A 263 28.72 15.02 -15.37
CA GLY A 263 27.76 15.53 -16.36
C GLY A 263 26.45 14.77 -16.50
N ASP A 264 25.37 15.32 -15.95
CA ASP A 264 24.21 15.61 -16.77
C ASP A 264 23.31 16.68 -16.15
N PHE A 265 23.15 17.78 -16.88
CA PHE A 265 22.33 18.94 -16.54
C PHE A 265 20.83 18.70 -16.80
N TYR A 266 20.44 17.47 -17.15
CA TYR A 266 19.09 17.09 -17.60
C TYR A 266 18.26 16.30 -16.57
N THR A 267 18.76 16.07 -15.36
CA THR A 267 18.09 15.16 -14.39
C THR A 267 17.05 15.84 -13.48
N SER A 268 16.83 17.16 -13.61
CA SER A 268 15.77 17.86 -12.85
C SER A 268 14.35 17.52 -13.32
N GLY A 269 14.17 16.60 -14.28
CA GLY A 269 12.89 16.06 -14.70
C GLY A 269 12.46 14.75 -14.02
N PHE A 270 13.36 14.06 -13.30
CA PHE A 270 13.13 12.66 -12.90
C PHE A 270 12.41 12.42 -11.56
N SER A 271 12.04 13.46 -10.80
CA SER A 271 11.07 13.27 -9.69
C SER A 271 9.66 13.04 -10.22
N GLN A 272 9.34 13.59 -11.39
CA GLN A 272 8.12 13.33 -12.12
C GLN A 272 8.18 11.92 -12.74
N ASP A 273 9.30 11.53 -13.35
CA ASP A 273 9.44 10.22 -14.00
C ASP A 273 9.47 9.05 -13.02
N ARG A 274 9.94 9.20 -11.77
CA ARG A 274 9.85 8.13 -10.76
C ARG A 274 8.43 7.94 -10.23
N PHE A 275 7.68 9.03 -10.06
CA PHE A 275 6.26 8.98 -9.72
C PHE A 275 5.42 8.51 -10.91
N GLU A 276 5.79 8.87 -12.14
CA GLU A 276 5.18 8.39 -13.38
C GLU A 276 5.58 6.93 -13.68
N GLU A 277 6.78 6.48 -13.32
CA GLU A 277 7.17 5.06 -13.30
C GLU A 277 6.40 4.30 -12.25
N GLU A 278 6.27 4.82 -11.02
CA GLU A 278 5.52 4.17 -9.95
C GLU A 278 4.02 4.15 -10.27
N MET A 279 3.48 5.21 -10.88
CA MET A 279 2.12 5.27 -11.41
C MET A 279 1.96 4.38 -12.65
N ALA A 280 2.96 4.27 -13.52
CA ALA A 280 2.94 3.40 -14.68
C ALA A 280 3.10 1.93 -14.28
N GLU A 281 3.87 1.62 -13.23
CA GLU A 281 4.00 0.31 -12.61
C GLU A 281 2.72 -0.04 -11.86
N ASN A 282 2.13 0.89 -11.09
CA ASN A 282 0.84 0.69 -10.45
C ASN A 282 -0.31 0.60 -11.46
N GLU A 283 -0.27 1.34 -12.56
CA GLU A 283 -1.24 1.27 -13.66
C GLU A 283 -1.02 0.02 -14.52
N MET A 284 0.23 -0.39 -14.76
CA MET A 284 0.58 -1.65 -15.43
C MET A 284 0.17 -2.83 -14.55
N LYS A 285 0.40 -2.75 -13.24
CA LYS A 285 -0.10 -3.70 -12.25
C LYS A 285 -1.63 -3.70 -12.30
N ARG A 286 -2.32 -2.55 -12.27
CA ARG A 286 -3.80 -2.42 -12.36
C ARG A 286 -4.36 -2.95 -13.69
N ARG A 287 -3.66 -2.76 -14.80
CA ARG A 287 -4.00 -3.34 -16.11
C ARG A 287 -3.78 -4.84 -16.11
N MET A 288 -2.70 -5.33 -15.51
CA MET A 288 -2.50 -6.75 -15.26
C MET A 288 -3.61 -7.30 -14.34
N MET A 289 -4.04 -6.56 -13.30
CA MET A 289 -5.18 -6.94 -12.44
C MET A 289 -6.47 -7.07 -13.25
N MET A 290 -6.74 -6.13 -14.17
CA MET A 290 -7.92 -6.19 -15.05
C MET A 290 -7.85 -7.35 -16.05
N GLU A 291 -6.70 -7.56 -16.72
CA GLU A 291 -6.52 -8.71 -17.62
C GLU A 291 -6.59 -10.05 -16.88
N SER A 292 -6.08 -10.10 -15.64
CA SER A 292 -6.06 -11.28 -14.79
C SER A 292 -7.44 -11.65 -14.23
N ALA A 293 -8.22 -10.66 -13.81
CA ALA A 293 -9.58 -10.86 -13.30
C ALA A 293 -10.55 -11.34 -14.40
N ILE A 294 -10.36 -10.88 -15.65
CA ILE A 294 -11.13 -11.36 -16.81
C ILE A 294 -10.91 -12.87 -17.03
N ASN A 295 -9.67 -13.35 -16.86
CA ASN A 295 -9.32 -14.76 -17.11
C ASN A 295 -9.75 -15.71 -15.97
N LEU A 296 -9.98 -15.19 -14.77
CA LEU A 296 -10.43 -15.97 -13.62
C LEU A 296 -11.96 -15.94 -13.42
N GLU A 297 -12.71 -15.24 -14.28
CA GLU A 297 -14.16 -15.00 -14.09
C GLU A 297 -14.47 -14.40 -12.70
N VAL A 298 -13.51 -13.66 -12.12
CA VAL A 298 -13.74 -13.00 -10.83
C VAL A 298 -14.67 -11.84 -11.08
N ASP A 299 -15.74 -11.74 -10.28
CA ASP A 299 -16.69 -10.65 -10.38
C ASP A 299 -16.00 -9.31 -10.05
N LEU A 300 -15.59 -8.62 -11.10
CA LEU A 300 -14.93 -7.31 -11.08
C LEU A 300 -15.77 -6.25 -10.35
N GLY A 301 -17.09 -6.44 -10.26
CA GLY A 301 -18.00 -5.55 -9.54
C GLY A 301 -17.82 -5.58 -8.02
N ASN A 302 -17.40 -6.72 -7.47
CA ASN A 302 -17.13 -6.88 -6.03
C ASN A 302 -15.65 -6.65 -5.65
N LEU A 303 -14.78 -6.43 -6.64
CA LEU A 303 -13.32 -6.34 -6.46
C LEU A 303 -12.80 -4.94 -6.09
N GLY A 304 -13.68 -3.95 -5.85
CA GLY A 304 -13.32 -2.67 -5.23
C GLY A 304 -12.10 -1.98 -5.86
N LEU A 305 -12.02 -1.92 -7.20
CA LEU A 305 -10.85 -1.41 -7.93
C LEU A 305 -10.60 0.11 -7.75
N ASP A 306 -11.47 0.81 -7.02
CA ASP A 306 -11.52 2.27 -6.90
C ASP A 306 -11.19 2.81 -5.49
N GLU A 307 -10.72 1.97 -4.56
CA GLU A 307 -10.32 2.40 -3.20
C GLU A 307 -8.88 2.94 -3.19
N GLN A 308 -8.69 4.18 -2.69
CA GLN A 308 -7.37 4.82 -2.55
C GLN A 308 -6.61 4.22 -1.35
N PRO A 309 -5.27 4.12 -1.41
CA PRO A 309 -4.48 3.76 -0.24
C PRO A 309 -4.71 4.79 0.88
N GLU A 310 -4.89 4.29 2.12
CA GLU A 310 -5.04 5.13 3.32
C GLU A 310 -3.86 6.10 3.44
N SER A 311 -4.15 7.36 3.77
CA SER A 311 -3.12 8.39 3.91
C SER A 311 -2.25 8.11 5.14
N PRO A 312 -0.91 8.28 5.08
CA PRO A 312 -0.02 8.08 6.22
C PRO A 312 -0.33 8.97 7.44
N GLU A 313 -1.15 10.01 7.26
CA GLU A 313 -1.47 11.03 8.25
C GLU A 313 -2.53 10.56 9.29
N GLU A 314 -3.22 9.44 9.06
CA GLU A 314 -4.18 8.85 10.02
C GLU A 314 -3.55 7.90 11.05
N LEU A 315 -2.21 7.78 11.06
CA LEU A 315 -1.48 6.86 11.94
C LEU A 315 -1.28 7.47 13.34
N GLU A 316 -2.38 7.60 14.09
CA GLU A 316 -2.34 7.87 15.53
C GLU A 316 -1.49 6.81 16.26
N GLU A 317 -0.91 7.18 17.41
CA GLU A 317 -0.15 6.28 18.28
C GLU A 317 -1.07 5.21 18.92
N VAL A 318 -1.42 4.17 18.16
CA VAL A 318 -2.21 3.03 18.67
C VAL A 318 -1.43 2.32 19.78
N GLN A 319 -2.12 2.10 20.91
CA GLN A 319 -1.59 1.42 22.09
C GLN A 319 -1.10 0.00 21.75
N GLU A 320 0.07 -0.38 22.27
CA GLU A 320 0.72 -1.66 21.98
C GLU A 320 -0.13 -2.85 22.50
N PHE A 321 -0.39 -3.84 21.64
CA PHE A 321 -1.17 -5.02 22.01
C PHE A 321 -0.39 -5.93 22.96
N VAL A 322 -1.00 -6.31 24.10
CA VAL A 322 -0.32 -7.04 25.16
C VAL A 322 -0.66 -8.53 25.05
N TRP A 323 0.34 -9.33 24.67
CA TRP A 323 0.17 -10.78 24.48
C TRP A 323 0.29 -11.58 25.79
N ASP A 324 1.04 -11.07 26.77
CA ASP A 324 1.30 -11.77 28.04
C ASP A 324 0.11 -11.72 29.01
N ARG A 325 -0.80 -10.76 28.82
CA ARG A 325 -1.94 -10.51 29.72
C ARG A 325 -3.14 -10.04 28.92
N CYS A 326 -4.34 -10.50 29.29
CA CYS A 326 -5.58 -10.03 28.70
C CYS A 326 -5.99 -8.70 29.36
N LEU A 327 -6.02 -7.61 28.58
CA LEU A 327 -6.57 -6.33 28.98
C LEU A 327 -8.04 -6.21 28.56
N ASN A 328 -8.82 -5.40 29.27
CA ASN A 328 -10.27 -5.27 29.04
C ASN A 328 -10.64 -4.72 27.64
N ASP A 329 -9.74 -3.96 27.03
CA ASP A 329 -9.84 -3.40 25.67
C ASP A 329 -9.41 -4.39 24.58
N GLN A 330 -8.90 -5.57 24.93
CA GLN A 330 -8.36 -6.58 24.02
C GLN A 330 -9.16 -7.89 24.03
N MET A 331 -10.48 -7.80 24.23
CA MET A 331 -11.40 -8.92 24.23
C MET A 331 -12.72 -8.56 23.53
N PHE A 332 -13.36 -9.55 22.91
CA PHE A 332 -14.70 -9.40 22.36
C PHE A 332 -15.69 -10.15 23.26
N VAL A 333 -16.51 -9.39 23.98
CA VAL A 333 -17.48 -9.92 24.95
C VAL A 333 -18.77 -10.25 24.22
N PHE A 334 -19.26 -11.48 24.37
CA PHE A 334 -20.49 -11.95 23.74
C PHE A 334 -21.28 -12.87 24.66
N GLN A 335 -22.57 -13.07 24.36
CA GLN A 335 -23.43 -14.02 25.04
C GLN A 335 -23.57 -15.33 24.23
N GLU A 336 -23.72 -16.46 24.92
CA GLU A 336 -23.78 -17.80 24.28
C GLU A 336 -24.94 -17.93 23.27
N ASN A 337 -26.08 -17.28 23.52
CA ASN A 337 -27.23 -17.24 22.62
C ASN A 337 -27.00 -16.42 21.34
N GLU A 338 -26.03 -15.51 21.33
CA GLU A 338 -25.68 -14.69 20.16
C GLU A 338 -24.56 -15.31 19.32
N LEU A 339 -23.90 -16.35 19.84
CA LEU A 339 -22.76 -17.01 19.21
C LEU A 339 -23.08 -17.49 17.79
N ASP A 340 -24.16 -18.23 17.60
CA ASP A 340 -24.55 -18.76 16.28
C ASP A 340 -24.71 -17.66 15.24
N ARG A 341 -25.29 -16.53 15.68
CA ARG A 341 -25.54 -15.38 14.83
C ARG A 341 -24.26 -14.64 14.49
N ILE A 342 -23.37 -14.45 15.47
CA ILE A 342 -22.05 -13.86 15.23
C ILE A 342 -21.33 -14.70 14.17
N LEU A 343 -21.30 -16.02 14.35
CA LEU A 343 -20.67 -16.95 13.41
C LEU A 343 -21.34 -16.91 12.02
N ASP A 344 -22.67 -16.81 11.92
CA ASP A 344 -23.38 -16.62 10.64
C ASP A 344 -22.94 -15.34 9.93
N ILE A 345 -22.72 -14.25 10.66
CA ILE A 345 -22.30 -12.96 10.08
C ILE A 345 -20.83 -13.01 9.65
N ILE A 346 -19.93 -13.51 10.51
CA ILE A 346 -18.47 -13.50 10.24
C ILE A 346 -18.02 -14.61 9.29
N ILE A 347 -18.72 -15.74 9.23
CA ILE A 347 -18.30 -16.92 8.45
C ILE A 347 -19.24 -17.16 7.27
N THR A 348 -20.54 -17.36 7.53
CA THR A 348 -21.47 -17.87 6.50
C THR A 348 -21.92 -16.80 5.50
N ASN A 349 -22.20 -15.59 5.97
CA ASN A 349 -22.72 -14.48 5.15
C ASN A 349 -21.63 -13.45 4.78
N MET A 350 -20.41 -13.62 5.30
CA MET A 350 -19.33 -12.70 5.00
C MET A 350 -18.90 -12.87 3.54
N THR A 351 -18.96 -11.77 2.79
CA THR A 351 -18.41 -11.72 1.44
C THR A 351 -16.94 -11.30 1.53
N PRO A 352 -16.03 -11.88 0.73
CA PRO A 352 -14.65 -11.44 0.69
C PRO A 352 -14.57 -9.95 0.29
N GLN A 353 -14.07 -9.10 1.19
CA GLN A 353 -13.93 -7.65 0.99
C GLN A 353 -12.46 -7.27 0.80
N ARG A 354 -12.21 -6.15 0.11
CA ARG A 354 -10.86 -5.69 -0.25
C ARG A 354 -10.22 -4.76 0.77
N SER A 355 -11.02 -4.00 1.52
CA SER A 355 -10.52 -3.03 2.49
C SER A 355 -9.56 -3.71 3.49
N PRO A 356 -8.32 -3.23 3.64
CA PRO A 356 -7.31 -3.85 4.51
C PRO A 356 -7.79 -4.08 5.94
N SER A 357 -8.64 -3.18 6.44
CA SER A 357 -9.27 -3.25 7.76
C SER A 357 -10.30 -4.39 7.89
N GLN A 358 -11.03 -4.74 6.82
CA GLN A 358 -12.07 -5.78 6.84
C GLN A 358 -11.55 -7.19 6.53
N LYS A 359 -10.41 -7.33 5.83
CA LYS A 359 -9.84 -8.65 5.47
C LYS A 359 -9.62 -9.59 6.67
N PRO A 360 -9.02 -9.15 7.81
CA PRO A 360 -8.73 -10.02 8.94
C PRO A 360 -9.90 -10.13 9.94
N VAL A 361 -11.06 -9.55 9.65
CA VAL A 361 -12.16 -9.44 10.61
C VAL A 361 -12.61 -10.79 11.17
N PRO A 362 -12.84 -11.85 10.37
CA PRO A 362 -13.21 -13.16 10.91
C PRO A 362 -12.16 -13.70 11.89
N ALA A 363 -10.87 -13.65 11.53
CA ALA A 363 -9.79 -14.11 12.39
C ALA A 363 -9.67 -13.28 13.68
N ASN A 364 -9.77 -11.96 13.58
CA ASN A 364 -9.67 -11.05 14.72
C ASN A 364 -10.81 -11.30 15.72
N ILE A 365 -12.05 -11.43 15.25
CA ILE A 365 -13.21 -11.63 16.14
C ILE A 365 -13.17 -13.00 16.79
N LEU A 366 -12.87 -14.07 16.03
CA LEU A 366 -12.74 -15.40 16.60
C LEU A 366 -11.66 -15.44 17.69
N PHE A 367 -10.52 -14.79 17.45
CA PHE A 367 -9.44 -14.72 18.43
C PHE A 367 -9.82 -13.89 19.67
N LEU A 368 -10.39 -12.70 19.51
CA LEU A 368 -10.80 -11.84 20.63
C LEU A 368 -11.94 -12.48 21.45
N SER A 369 -12.84 -13.23 20.80
CA SER A 369 -13.88 -14.04 21.43
C SER A 369 -13.28 -15.21 22.20
N ALA A 370 -12.27 -15.87 21.64
CA ALA A 370 -11.54 -16.95 22.32
C ALA A 370 -10.79 -16.45 23.56
N ARG A 371 -10.18 -15.24 23.51
CA ARG A 371 -9.57 -14.61 24.69
C ARG A 371 -10.60 -14.35 25.79
N TYR A 372 -11.77 -13.80 25.45
CA TYR A 372 -12.84 -13.59 26.41
C TYR A 372 -13.30 -14.90 27.05
N ALA A 373 -13.58 -15.93 26.24
CA ALA A 373 -14.06 -17.22 26.72
C ALA A 373 -13.04 -17.89 27.66
N PHE A 374 -11.75 -17.85 27.31
CA PHE A 374 -10.69 -18.48 28.10
C PHE A 374 -10.38 -17.75 29.42
N TYR A 375 -10.27 -16.42 29.40
CA TYR A 375 -9.82 -15.65 30.57
C TYR A 375 -10.96 -15.24 31.52
N HIS A 376 -12.18 -15.05 31.02
CA HIS A 376 -13.28 -14.44 31.79
C HIS A 376 -14.55 -15.31 31.90
N SER A 377 -14.67 -16.40 31.13
CA SER A 377 -15.86 -17.27 31.13
C SER A 377 -15.50 -18.72 31.51
N SER A 378 -15.89 -19.71 30.70
CA SER A 378 -15.67 -21.14 30.93
C SER A 378 -14.93 -21.81 29.75
N PRO A 379 -14.19 -22.90 30.01
CA PRO A 379 -13.56 -23.69 28.94
C PRO A 379 -14.57 -24.36 28.00
N GLU A 380 -15.79 -24.65 28.47
CA GLU A 380 -16.88 -25.22 27.68
C GLU A 380 -17.38 -24.24 26.61
N LEU A 381 -17.45 -22.95 26.93
CA LEU A 381 -17.80 -21.91 25.97
C LEU A 381 -16.72 -21.74 24.90
N LEU A 382 -15.44 -21.86 25.28
CA LEU A 382 -14.31 -21.81 24.35
C LEU A 382 -14.36 -22.99 23.36
N GLU A 383 -14.60 -24.21 23.86
CA GLU A 383 -14.74 -25.39 23.00
C GLU A 383 -15.91 -25.24 22.04
N THR A 384 -17.07 -24.80 22.54
CA THR A 384 -18.27 -24.57 21.72
C THR A 384 -18.02 -23.53 20.62
N LEU A 385 -17.43 -22.38 20.96
CA LEU A 385 -17.04 -21.33 20.01
C LEU A 385 -16.14 -21.87 18.90
N LEU A 386 -15.08 -22.59 19.27
CA LEU A 386 -14.07 -23.06 18.31
C LEU A 386 -14.61 -24.17 17.41
N VAL A 387 -15.31 -25.15 17.96
CA VAL A 387 -15.90 -26.25 17.17
C VAL A 387 -16.96 -25.71 16.21
N SER A 388 -17.90 -24.88 16.69
CA SER A 388 -18.92 -24.28 15.83
C SER A 388 -18.34 -23.37 14.75
N ALA A 389 -17.26 -22.64 15.05
CA ALA A 389 -16.55 -21.86 14.04
C ALA A 389 -15.90 -22.76 12.97
N MET A 390 -15.22 -23.83 13.38
CA MET A 390 -14.58 -24.78 12.45
C MET A 390 -15.59 -25.41 11.50
N ASP A 391 -16.70 -25.90 12.03
CA ASP A 391 -17.75 -26.56 11.23
C ASP A 391 -18.31 -25.62 10.17
N ARG A 392 -18.62 -24.37 10.54
CA ARG A 392 -19.13 -23.36 9.60
C ARG A 392 -18.10 -22.97 8.54
N ILE A 393 -16.82 -22.86 8.91
CA ILE A 393 -15.74 -22.57 7.96
C ILE A 393 -15.63 -23.71 6.94
N ASN A 394 -15.67 -24.96 7.40
CA ASN A 394 -15.66 -26.15 6.54
C ASN A 394 -16.85 -26.16 5.58
N GLU A 395 -18.07 -25.89 6.06
CA GLU A 395 -19.27 -25.82 5.22
C GLU A 395 -19.16 -24.77 4.10
N VAL A 396 -18.60 -23.59 4.41
CA VAL A 396 -18.40 -22.53 3.41
C VAL A 396 -17.37 -22.95 2.36
N ILE A 397 -16.26 -23.57 2.79
CA ILE A 397 -15.21 -24.06 1.89
C ILE A 397 -15.75 -25.18 1.00
N GLU A 398 -16.51 -26.13 1.55
CA GLU A 398 -17.13 -27.22 0.80
C GLU A 398 -18.12 -26.72 -0.26
N LYS A 399 -18.91 -25.68 0.07
CA LYS A 399 -19.84 -25.05 -0.87
C LYS A 399 -19.11 -24.31 -2.00
N HIS A 400 -17.93 -23.75 -1.72
CA HIS A 400 -17.18 -22.88 -2.62
C HIS A 400 -15.81 -23.44 -3.05
N GLN A 401 -15.68 -24.77 -3.20
CA GLN A 401 -14.44 -25.46 -3.57
C GLN A 401 -13.79 -25.02 -4.89
N TRP A 402 -14.55 -24.34 -5.76
CA TRP A 402 -14.10 -23.89 -7.09
C TRP A 402 -13.94 -22.37 -7.20
N ASP A 403 -14.09 -21.66 -6.08
CA ASP A 403 -13.95 -20.21 -6.02
C ASP A 403 -12.62 -19.85 -5.34
N MET A 404 -11.63 -19.52 -6.17
CA MET A 404 -10.30 -19.11 -5.72
C MET A 404 -10.33 -17.94 -4.73
N THR A 405 -11.31 -17.02 -4.84
CA THR A 405 -11.35 -15.83 -3.99
C THR A 405 -11.77 -16.15 -2.57
N ILE A 406 -12.79 -17.00 -2.40
CA ILE A 406 -13.26 -17.46 -1.10
C ILE A 406 -12.21 -18.36 -0.45
N LEU A 407 -11.57 -19.24 -1.23
CA LEU A 407 -10.47 -20.07 -0.74
C LEU A 407 -9.28 -19.23 -0.28
N ALA A 408 -8.89 -18.19 -1.03
CA ALA A 408 -7.80 -17.31 -0.65
C ALA A 408 -8.13 -16.47 0.60
N PHE A 409 -9.37 -15.97 0.69
CA PHE A 409 -9.87 -15.25 1.86
C PHE A 409 -9.81 -16.10 3.14
N TRP A 410 -10.28 -17.35 3.07
CA TRP A 410 -10.22 -18.27 4.21
C TRP A 410 -8.81 -18.77 4.50
N MET A 411 -7.95 -18.95 3.49
CA MET A 411 -6.53 -19.26 3.70
C MET A 411 -5.83 -18.15 4.50
N SER A 412 -6.08 -16.89 4.18
CA SER A 412 -5.53 -15.77 4.94
C SER A 412 -6.07 -15.72 6.37
N ASN A 413 -7.39 -15.84 6.55
CA ASN A 413 -7.99 -15.78 7.89
C ASN A 413 -7.61 -16.98 8.78
N ALA A 414 -7.55 -18.19 8.22
CA ALA A 414 -7.14 -19.39 8.93
C ALA A 414 -5.67 -19.35 9.36
N THR A 415 -4.77 -18.90 8.48
CA THR A 415 -3.35 -18.75 8.82
C THR A 415 -3.13 -17.67 9.89
N LEU A 416 -3.88 -16.56 9.81
CA LEU A 416 -3.83 -15.49 10.79
C LEU A 416 -4.38 -15.91 12.17
N LEU A 417 -5.52 -16.60 12.21
CA LEU A 417 -6.09 -17.14 13.44
C LEU A 417 -5.14 -18.15 14.09
N LEU A 418 -4.54 -19.05 13.31
CA LEU A 418 -3.53 -20.00 13.81
C LEU A 418 -2.30 -19.27 14.39
N HIS A 419 -1.88 -18.17 13.79
CA HIS A 419 -0.80 -17.34 14.32
C HIS A 419 -1.17 -16.71 15.66
N TYR A 420 -2.35 -16.10 15.78
CA TYR A 420 -2.80 -15.49 17.04
C TYR A 420 -2.89 -16.49 18.19
N LEU A 421 -3.46 -17.67 17.91
CA LEU A 421 -3.58 -18.75 18.90
C LEU A 421 -2.22 -19.29 19.37
N LYS A 422 -1.19 -19.28 18.51
CA LYS A 422 0.18 -19.68 18.86
C LYS A 422 0.98 -18.59 19.57
N LYS A 423 0.57 -17.32 19.44
CA LYS A 423 1.27 -16.17 20.00
C LYS A 423 0.83 -15.87 21.44
N ASP A 424 -0.46 -16.04 21.75
CA ASP A 424 -1.00 -15.82 23.10
C ASP A 424 -0.64 -17.00 24.02
N GLY A 425 0.17 -16.72 25.05
CA GLY A 425 0.77 -17.74 25.92
C GLY A 425 -0.24 -18.60 26.70
N GLY A 426 -1.46 -18.09 26.96
CA GLY A 426 -2.52 -18.86 27.63
C GLY A 426 -3.27 -19.77 26.67
N LEU A 427 -3.65 -19.22 25.50
CA LEU A 427 -4.42 -19.94 24.49
C LEU A 427 -3.62 -21.04 23.78
N VAL A 428 -2.29 -20.93 23.66
CA VAL A 428 -1.47 -21.95 22.96
C VAL A 428 -1.73 -23.36 23.51
N GLN A 429 -1.78 -23.51 24.83
CA GLN A 429 -1.93 -24.80 25.48
C GLN A 429 -3.38 -25.30 25.42
N ALA A 430 -4.34 -24.38 25.62
CA ALA A 430 -5.76 -24.70 25.67
C ALA A 430 -6.34 -25.08 24.30
N THR A 431 -5.79 -24.56 23.21
CA THR A 431 -6.34 -24.72 21.85
C THR A 431 -5.51 -25.66 20.97
N SER A 432 -4.67 -26.51 21.56
CA SER A 432 -3.73 -27.37 20.80
C SER A 432 -4.40 -28.31 19.79
N GLU A 433 -5.56 -28.90 20.13
CA GLU A 433 -6.34 -29.74 19.21
C GLU A 433 -6.92 -28.92 18.05
N PHE A 434 -7.48 -27.75 18.35
CA PHE A 434 -8.01 -26.84 17.34
C PHE A 434 -6.92 -26.31 16.39
N GLN A 435 -5.71 -26.03 16.92
CA GLN A 435 -4.56 -25.63 16.09
C GLN A 435 -4.16 -26.72 15.08
N LEU A 436 -4.27 -28.00 15.46
CA LEU A 436 -4.02 -29.12 14.54
C LEU A 436 -5.09 -29.17 13.45
N GLN A 437 -6.37 -29.09 13.82
CA GLN A 437 -7.48 -29.07 12.87
C GLN A 437 -7.39 -27.88 11.91
N MET A 438 -7.00 -26.70 12.41
CA MET A 438 -6.79 -25.51 11.59
C MET A 438 -5.62 -25.71 10.60
N ALA A 439 -4.55 -26.38 11.02
CA ALA A 439 -3.44 -26.72 10.14
C ALA A 439 -3.85 -27.71 9.03
N GLU A 440 -4.69 -28.70 9.36
CA GLU A 440 -5.29 -29.62 8.39
C GLU A 440 -6.18 -28.88 7.40
N LEU A 441 -7.04 -27.99 7.88
CA LEU A 441 -7.89 -27.14 7.04
C LEU A 441 -7.08 -26.27 6.08
N ILE A 442 -6.00 -25.62 6.56
CA ILE A 442 -5.12 -24.81 5.69
C ILE A 442 -4.52 -25.69 4.58
N ASN A 443 -4.11 -26.92 4.90
CA ASN A 443 -3.61 -27.87 3.91
C ASN A 443 -4.70 -28.31 2.91
N GLU A 444 -5.94 -28.48 3.35
CA GLU A 444 -7.07 -28.78 2.45
C GLU A 444 -7.36 -27.61 1.50
N ILE A 445 -7.42 -26.37 2.01
CA ILE A 445 -7.61 -25.17 1.19
C ILE A 445 -6.46 -25.03 0.18
N PHE A 446 -5.21 -25.30 0.60
CA PHE A 446 -4.04 -25.33 -0.29
C PHE A 446 -4.24 -26.29 -1.47
N ILE A 447 -4.70 -27.50 -1.21
CA ILE A 447 -5.00 -28.48 -2.26
C ILE A 447 -6.14 -28.00 -3.18
N LEU A 448 -7.20 -27.39 -2.63
CA LEU A 448 -8.33 -26.88 -3.42
C LEU A 448 -7.92 -25.72 -4.35
N ILE A 449 -7.11 -24.79 -3.87
CA ILE A 449 -6.54 -23.69 -4.67
C ILE A 449 -5.75 -24.27 -5.86
N ILE A 450 -4.89 -25.24 -5.59
CA ILE A 450 -4.09 -25.88 -6.64
C ILE A 450 -5.00 -26.57 -7.67
N ARG A 451 -5.98 -27.38 -7.23
CA ARG A 451 -6.91 -28.07 -8.11
C ARG A 451 -7.72 -27.13 -9.00
N ASP A 452 -8.18 -26.00 -8.47
CA ASP A 452 -8.91 -25.02 -9.29
C ASP A 452 -8.00 -24.39 -10.37
N ALA A 453 -6.77 -24.01 -9.99
CA ALA A 453 -5.80 -23.46 -10.93
C ALA A 453 -5.39 -24.47 -12.02
N GLU A 454 -5.11 -25.72 -11.64
CA GLU A 454 -4.81 -26.83 -12.56
C GLU A 454 -5.96 -27.03 -13.56
N ARG A 455 -7.20 -27.15 -13.07
CA ARG A 455 -8.40 -27.30 -13.91
C ARG A 455 -8.56 -26.18 -14.93
N ARG A 456 -8.23 -24.94 -14.57
CA ARG A 456 -8.31 -23.78 -15.49
C ARG A 456 -7.21 -23.80 -16.54
N MET A 457 -5.98 -24.09 -16.14
CA MET A 457 -4.84 -24.18 -17.06
C MET A 457 -4.97 -25.35 -18.03
N ASP A 458 -5.48 -26.50 -17.56
CA ASP A 458 -5.64 -27.71 -18.35
C ASP A 458 -6.46 -27.49 -19.63
N LYS A 459 -7.55 -26.71 -19.53
CA LYS A 459 -8.45 -26.37 -20.64
C LYS A 459 -7.74 -25.73 -21.84
N VAL A 460 -6.65 -24.99 -21.61
CA VAL A 460 -5.94 -24.23 -22.65
C VAL A 460 -4.53 -24.78 -22.92
N LEU A 461 -4.02 -25.68 -22.09
CA LEU A 461 -2.62 -26.14 -22.08
C LEU A 461 -2.15 -26.67 -23.44
N ASP A 462 -2.93 -27.55 -24.09
CA ASP A 462 -2.56 -28.14 -25.38
C ASP A 462 -2.45 -27.09 -26.49
N THR A 463 -3.48 -26.26 -26.60
CA THR A 463 -3.54 -25.21 -27.62
C THR A 463 -2.50 -24.12 -27.41
N ALA A 464 -2.18 -23.80 -26.15
CA ALA A 464 -1.26 -22.74 -25.77
C ALA A 464 0.20 -23.18 -25.85
N MET A 465 0.55 -24.38 -25.38
CA MET A 465 1.94 -24.80 -25.20
C MET A 465 2.42 -25.78 -26.26
N LEU A 466 1.57 -26.70 -26.73
CA LEU A 466 1.97 -27.76 -27.67
C LEU A 466 1.68 -27.38 -29.13
N ASP A 467 0.53 -26.78 -29.40
CA ASP A 467 0.08 -26.47 -30.76
C ASP A 467 0.37 -25.03 -31.22
N HIS A 468 0.66 -24.09 -30.31
CA HIS A 468 0.91 -22.69 -30.65
C HIS A 468 2.23 -22.48 -31.40
N GLU A 469 2.15 -21.94 -32.62
CA GLU A 469 3.30 -21.72 -33.50
C GLU A 469 3.85 -20.29 -33.41
N THR A 470 5.04 -20.14 -32.84
CA THR A 470 5.73 -18.85 -32.68
C THR A 470 6.47 -18.40 -33.96
N ILE A 471 6.94 -19.35 -34.79
CA ILE A 471 7.69 -19.07 -36.02
C ILE A 471 6.82 -19.39 -37.24
N PRO A 472 6.52 -18.40 -38.10
CA PRO A 472 5.81 -18.64 -39.36
C PRO A 472 6.61 -19.53 -40.31
N GLY A 473 6.00 -20.62 -40.81
CA GLY A 473 6.60 -21.50 -41.84
C GLY A 473 6.83 -22.96 -41.43
N PHE A 474 6.53 -23.36 -40.19
CA PHE A 474 6.64 -24.76 -39.77
C PHE A 474 5.55 -25.69 -40.31
N GLU A 475 4.47 -25.17 -40.90
CA GLU A 475 3.45 -25.97 -41.59
C GLU A 475 3.99 -26.71 -42.83
N ASP A 476 5.12 -26.26 -43.40
CA ASP A 476 5.70 -26.79 -44.64
C ASP A 476 6.70 -27.94 -44.42
N VAL A 477 6.93 -28.38 -43.17
CA VAL A 477 7.88 -29.46 -42.84
C VAL A 477 7.36 -30.81 -43.38
N HIS A 478 8.21 -31.52 -44.13
CA HIS A 478 7.90 -32.83 -44.67
C HIS A 478 8.55 -33.93 -43.83
N PHE A 479 7.77 -34.97 -43.52
CA PHE A 479 8.24 -36.10 -42.73
C PHE A 479 8.53 -37.32 -43.61
N GLN A 480 9.47 -38.14 -43.16
CA GLN A 480 9.82 -39.38 -43.85
C GLN A 480 8.60 -40.31 -43.87
N HIS A 481 8.33 -40.94 -45.02
CA HIS A 481 7.22 -41.87 -45.27
C HIS A 481 5.81 -41.25 -45.46
N GLU A 482 5.65 -39.92 -45.46
CA GLU A 482 4.39 -39.27 -45.87
C GLU A 482 4.34 -38.98 -47.37
N TRP A 483 3.91 -39.96 -48.18
CA TRP A 483 3.64 -39.74 -49.60
C TRP A 483 2.22 -39.21 -49.81
N LYS A 484 2.06 -37.89 -49.99
CA LYS A 484 0.77 -37.28 -50.37
C LYS A 484 0.47 -37.53 -51.85
N ILE A 485 -0.01 -38.72 -52.20
CA ILE A 485 -0.38 -39.04 -53.61
C ILE A 485 -1.76 -38.46 -53.99
N PHE A 486 -2.65 -38.14 -53.03
CA PHE A 486 -4.02 -37.71 -53.34
C PHE A 486 -4.60 -36.53 -52.53
N ARG A 487 -3.79 -35.72 -51.83
CA ARG A 487 -4.29 -34.45 -51.25
C ARG A 487 -3.84 -33.27 -52.11
N THR A 488 -4.82 -32.54 -52.66
CA THR A 488 -4.59 -31.27 -53.37
C THR A 488 -3.80 -30.31 -52.49
N LYS A 489 -2.77 -29.69 -53.07
CA LYS A 489 -1.93 -28.68 -52.40
C LYS A 489 -2.82 -27.62 -51.76
N ALA A 490 -2.85 -27.54 -50.43
CA ALA A 490 -3.29 -26.31 -49.77
C ALA A 490 -2.32 -25.21 -50.24
N LYS A 491 -2.84 -24.15 -50.84
CA LYS A 491 -2.01 -22.99 -51.24
C LYS A 491 -1.26 -22.51 -50.00
N ALA A 492 0.08 -22.58 -50.03
CA ALA A 492 0.92 -21.91 -49.04
C ALA A 492 0.45 -20.46 -48.94
N ARG A 493 0.12 -20.02 -47.72
CA ARG A 493 -0.22 -18.60 -47.50
C ARG A 493 1.03 -17.80 -47.89
N PRO A 494 0.91 -16.76 -48.75
CA PRO A 494 2.07 -15.99 -49.15
C PRO A 494 2.74 -15.42 -47.90
N VAL A 495 4.07 -15.60 -47.80
CA VAL A 495 4.91 -15.01 -46.77
C VAL A 495 4.53 -13.54 -46.66
N GLU A 496 4.05 -13.11 -45.49
CA GLU A 496 3.65 -11.72 -45.31
C GLU A 496 4.87 -10.82 -45.57
N PRO A 497 4.72 -9.74 -46.36
CA PRO A 497 5.82 -8.80 -46.60
C PRO A 497 6.35 -8.27 -45.27
N ILE A 498 7.68 -8.10 -45.16
CA ILE A 498 8.40 -7.69 -43.94
C ILE A 498 7.77 -6.45 -43.28
N GLU A 499 7.18 -5.56 -44.08
CA GLU A 499 6.46 -4.35 -43.65
C GLU A 499 5.21 -4.62 -42.77
N LYS A 500 4.55 -5.79 -42.88
CA LYS A 500 3.42 -6.16 -42.02
C LYS A 500 3.84 -6.70 -40.65
N ARG A 501 5.13 -7.03 -40.48
CA ARG A 501 5.70 -7.53 -39.21
C ARG A 501 5.78 -6.44 -38.13
N TYR A 502 5.78 -5.18 -38.56
CA TYR A 502 5.79 -3.99 -37.71
C TYR A 502 4.40 -3.36 -37.49
N ARG A 503 3.33 -3.94 -38.07
CA ARG A 503 1.95 -3.53 -37.74
C ARG A 503 1.48 -4.27 -36.49
N PRO A 504 0.78 -3.60 -35.55
CA PRO A 504 0.18 -4.27 -34.41
C PRO A 504 -0.70 -5.43 -34.90
N PRO A 505 -0.62 -6.62 -34.26
CA PRO A 505 -1.34 -7.81 -34.71
C PRO A 505 -2.84 -7.53 -34.71
N SER A 506 -3.55 -8.04 -35.72
CA SER A 506 -5.00 -7.86 -35.85
C SER A 506 -5.72 -8.42 -34.62
N PRO A 507 -6.89 -7.87 -34.23
CA PRO A 507 -7.64 -8.36 -33.06
C PRO A 507 -7.89 -9.88 -33.07
N LYS A 508 -8.13 -10.45 -34.27
CA LYS A 508 -8.28 -11.91 -34.45
C LYS A 508 -6.99 -12.71 -34.22
N ARG A 509 -5.82 -12.12 -34.47
CA ARG A 509 -4.50 -12.74 -34.22
C ARG A 509 -4.09 -12.57 -32.75
N ARG A 510 -4.51 -11.48 -32.09
CA ARG A 510 -4.38 -11.29 -30.63
C ARG A 510 -5.26 -12.22 -29.81
N ALA A 511 -6.41 -12.62 -30.35
CA ALA A 511 -7.35 -13.54 -29.71
C ALA A 511 -6.99 -15.03 -29.88
N GLN A 512 -5.87 -15.38 -30.54
CA GLN A 512 -5.42 -16.76 -30.61
C GLN A 512 -4.83 -17.18 -29.26
N VAL A 513 -5.18 -18.38 -28.80
CA VAL A 513 -4.61 -18.96 -27.58
C VAL A 513 -3.11 -19.10 -27.77
N SER A 514 -2.36 -18.60 -26.79
CA SER A 514 -0.89 -18.51 -26.81
C SER A 514 -0.33 -18.88 -25.44
N PRO A 515 1.00 -19.09 -25.32
CA PRO A 515 1.64 -19.29 -24.01
C PRO A 515 1.31 -18.19 -22.99
N ARG A 516 0.97 -16.97 -23.46
CA ARG A 516 0.50 -15.86 -22.62
C ARG A 516 -0.75 -16.20 -21.82
N ASN A 517 -1.63 -17.09 -22.30
CA ASN A 517 -2.82 -17.51 -21.56
C ASN A 517 -2.44 -18.29 -20.29
N ILE A 518 -1.44 -19.17 -20.37
CA ILE A 518 -0.95 -19.91 -19.19
C ILE A 518 -0.23 -18.97 -18.22
N THR A 519 0.67 -18.11 -18.72
CA THR A 519 1.36 -17.15 -17.84
C THR A 519 0.41 -16.12 -17.25
N SER A 520 -0.64 -15.73 -17.97
CA SER A 520 -1.69 -14.86 -17.43
C SER A 520 -2.47 -15.57 -16.33
N LEU A 521 -2.87 -16.84 -16.49
CA LEU A 521 -3.53 -17.61 -15.43
C LEU A 521 -2.65 -17.74 -14.18
N LEU A 522 -1.35 -18.04 -14.34
CA LEU A 522 -0.40 -18.05 -13.22
C LEU A 522 -0.29 -16.68 -12.54
N SER A 523 -0.24 -15.60 -13.32
CA SER A 523 -0.22 -14.22 -12.80
C SER A 523 -1.52 -13.88 -12.07
N SER A 524 -2.66 -14.36 -12.58
CA SER A 524 -3.96 -14.16 -11.96
C SER A 524 -4.08 -14.89 -10.63
N THR A 525 -3.60 -16.14 -10.56
CA THR A 525 -3.55 -16.89 -9.30
C THR A 525 -2.67 -16.15 -8.30
N LEU A 526 -1.46 -15.76 -8.68
CA LEU A 526 -0.55 -14.98 -7.84
C LEU A 526 -1.21 -13.67 -7.35
N PHE A 527 -1.92 -12.98 -8.24
CA PHE A 527 -2.63 -11.75 -7.90
C PHE A 527 -3.72 -11.97 -6.83
N VAL A 528 -4.53 -13.02 -6.93
CA VAL A 528 -5.55 -13.31 -5.91
C VAL A 528 -4.91 -13.66 -4.58
N LEU A 529 -3.79 -14.41 -4.59
CA LEU A 529 -3.05 -14.71 -3.37
C LEU A 529 -2.51 -13.43 -2.71
N ASP A 530 -1.92 -12.53 -3.50
CA ASP A 530 -1.42 -11.24 -3.02
C ASP A 530 -2.56 -10.30 -2.56
N LEU A 531 -3.72 -10.34 -3.24
CA LEU A 531 -4.88 -9.50 -2.91
C LEU A 531 -5.39 -9.77 -1.51
N TYR A 532 -5.42 -11.04 -1.09
CA TYR A 532 -5.81 -11.44 0.26
C TYR A 532 -4.61 -11.55 1.21
N ASP A 533 -3.44 -11.02 0.82
CA ASP A 533 -2.23 -11.03 1.62
C ASP A 533 -1.86 -12.47 2.10
N ILE A 534 -1.88 -13.48 1.24
CA ILE A 534 -1.44 -14.82 1.64
C ILE A 534 0.08 -14.83 1.88
N HIS A 535 0.52 -15.52 2.92
CA HIS A 535 1.92 -15.58 3.32
C HIS A 535 2.83 -16.06 2.19
N SER A 536 3.97 -15.38 1.98
CA SER A 536 4.92 -15.60 0.88
C SER A 536 5.38 -17.06 0.75
N VAL A 537 5.63 -17.73 1.87
CA VAL A 537 5.97 -19.17 1.95
C VAL A 537 4.88 -20.08 1.39
N ILE A 538 3.60 -19.78 1.63
CA ILE A 538 2.49 -20.57 1.09
C ILE A 538 2.37 -20.27 -0.41
N THR A 539 2.44 -19.00 -0.79
CA THR A 539 2.41 -18.55 -2.19
C THR A 539 3.53 -19.21 -3.02
N SER A 540 4.76 -19.27 -2.51
CA SER A 540 5.88 -19.92 -3.21
C SER A 540 5.67 -21.43 -3.36
N GLN A 541 5.08 -22.08 -2.36
CA GLN A 541 4.74 -23.51 -2.44
C GLN A 541 3.63 -23.78 -3.45
N ILE A 542 2.59 -22.93 -3.51
CA ILE A 542 1.52 -23.01 -4.52
C ILE A 542 2.14 -22.87 -5.91
N LEU A 543 2.97 -21.86 -6.14
CA LEU A 543 3.63 -21.66 -7.44
C LEU A 543 4.53 -22.85 -7.82
N SER A 544 5.31 -23.35 -6.87
CA SER A 544 6.18 -24.52 -7.07
C SER A 544 5.37 -25.76 -7.48
N GLN A 545 4.23 -26.01 -6.82
CA GLN A 545 3.33 -27.11 -7.16
C GLN A 545 2.69 -26.94 -8.55
N LEU A 546 2.20 -25.74 -8.89
CA LEU A 546 1.59 -25.47 -10.19
C LEU A 546 2.60 -25.65 -11.34
N ILE A 547 3.84 -25.19 -11.14
CA ILE A 547 4.90 -25.38 -12.16
C ILE A 547 5.30 -26.85 -12.27
N TYR A 548 5.35 -27.59 -11.16
CA TYR A 548 5.58 -29.03 -11.18
C TYR A 548 4.49 -29.76 -11.98
N TRP A 549 3.22 -29.48 -11.69
CA TRP A 549 2.08 -30.06 -12.40
C TRP A 549 2.14 -29.74 -13.90
N LEU A 550 2.36 -28.46 -14.26
CA LEU A 550 2.52 -28.03 -15.66
C LEU A 550 3.66 -28.80 -16.35
N ALA A 551 4.80 -28.96 -15.69
CA ALA A 551 5.94 -29.69 -16.24
C ALA A 551 5.62 -31.17 -16.45
N ALA A 552 4.98 -31.83 -15.47
CA ALA A 552 4.61 -33.23 -15.55
C ALA A 552 3.57 -33.49 -16.67
N GLU A 553 2.54 -32.65 -16.77
CA GLU A 553 1.52 -32.74 -17.82
C GLU A 553 2.11 -32.49 -19.22
N LEU A 554 2.93 -31.46 -19.38
CA LEU A 554 3.63 -31.21 -20.65
C LEU A 554 4.52 -32.38 -21.03
N PHE A 555 5.30 -32.91 -20.08
CA PHE A 555 6.15 -34.09 -20.31
C PHE A 555 5.32 -35.28 -20.79
N ASN A 556 4.22 -35.58 -20.08
CA ASN A 556 3.37 -36.73 -20.37
C ASN A 556 2.70 -36.61 -21.73
N ARG A 557 2.20 -35.42 -22.10
CA ARG A 557 1.53 -35.19 -23.40
C ARG A 557 2.50 -35.27 -24.57
N ILE A 558 3.74 -34.78 -24.40
CA ILE A 558 4.80 -34.93 -25.41
C ILE A 558 5.16 -36.41 -25.59
N MET A 559 5.30 -37.15 -24.48
CA MET A 559 5.67 -38.56 -24.52
C MET A 559 4.56 -39.46 -25.05
N ALA A 560 3.30 -39.17 -24.75
CA ALA A 560 2.15 -39.96 -25.19
C ALA A 560 1.83 -39.77 -26.69
N ASN A 561 2.01 -38.56 -27.22
CA ASN A 561 1.61 -38.25 -28.59
C ASN A 561 2.79 -38.13 -29.56
N ARG A 562 2.88 -39.08 -30.49
CA ARG A 562 3.91 -39.12 -31.54
C ARG A 562 3.95 -37.86 -32.43
N LYS A 563 2.88 -37.07 -32.47
CA LYS A 563 2.82 -35.77 -33.19
C LYS A 563 3.90 -34.80 -32.68
N TYR A 564 4.21 -34.83 -31.39
CA TYR A 564 5.12 -33.87 -30.75
C TYR A 564 6.57 -34.37 -30.72
N LEU A 565 6.81 -35.66 -30.98
CA LEU A 565 8.14 -36.28 -31.04
C LEU A 565 8.82 -36.01 -32.39
N ALA A 566 9.09 -34.74 -32.70
CA ALA A 566 9.82 -34.30 -33.88
C ALA A 566 10.72 -33.11 -33.53
N ARG A 567 11.81 -32.88 -34.28
CA ARG A 567 12.74 -31.79 -34.01
C ARG A 567 12.09 -30.40 -34.09
N THR A 568 11.35 -30.12 -35.16
CA THR A 568 10.66 -28.84 -35.34
C THR A 568 9.62 -28.58 -34.24
N LYS A 569 8.84 -29.60 -33.86
CA LYS A 569 7.89 -29.50 -32.75
C LYS A 569 8.60 -29.34 -31.40
N ALA A 570 9.73 -30.02 -31.18
CA ALA A 570 10.51 -29.84 -29.95
C ALA A 570 11.07 -28.42 -29.81
N MET A 571 11.53 -27.82 -30.92
CA MET A 571 11.99 -26.43 -30.93
C MET A 571 10.85 -25.44 -30.67
N GLN A 572 9.68 -25.66 -31.28
CA GLN A 572 8.47 -24.86 -31.04
C GLN A 572 8.05 -24.91 -29.56
N ILE A 573 7.92 -26.11 -28.99
CA ILE A 573 7.52 -26.28 -27.59
C ILE A 573 8.58 -25.68 -26.66
N ARG A 574 9.88 -25.75 -26.98
CA ARG A 574 10.94 -25.14 -26.17
C ARG A 574 10.81 -23.62 -26.09
N MET A 575 10.45 -22.95 -27.19
CA MET A 575 10.17 -21.50 -27.20
C MET A 575 8.92 -21.14 -26.39
N ASN A 576 7.91 -22.01 -26.39
CA ASN A 576 6.73 -21.82 -25.55
C ASN A 576 7.09 -21.98 -24.07
N VAL A 577 7.87 -23.02 -23.72
CA VAL A 577 8.35 -23.26 -22.34
C VAL A 577 9.26 -22.15 -21.82
N SER A 578 10.10 -21.52 -22.67
CA SER A 578 10.90 -20.36 -22.23
C SER A 578 10.05 -19.17 -21.79
N SER A 579 8.80 -19.07 -22.26
CA SER A 579 7.87 -18.04 -21.76
C SER A 579 7.48 -18.27 -20.30
N LEU A 580 7.45 -19.53 -19.84
CA LEU A 580 7.22 -19.87 -18.43
C LEU A 580 8.46 -19.57 -17.57
N GLU A 581 9.66 -19.85 -18.09
CA GLU A 581 10.94 -19.51 -17.43
C GLU A 581 11.10 -17.98 -17.28
N GLU A 582 10.73 -17.22 -18.32
CA GLU A 582 10.72 -15.75 -18.30
C GLU A 582 9.72 -15.21 -17.28
N TRP A 583 8.51 -15.78 -17.27
CA TRP A 583 7.49 -15.40 -16.31
C TRP A 583 7.96 -15.62 -14.87
N ALA A 584 8.60 -16.75 -14.57
CA ALA A 584 9.16 -17.04 -13.26
C ALA A 584 10.28 -16.06 -12.87
N ARG A 585 11.10 -15.61 -13.84
CA ARG A 585 12.14 -14.58 -13.61
C ARG A 585 11.55 -13.22 -13.27
N THR A 586 10.51 -12.82 -14.00
CA THR A 586 9.81 -11.55 -13.79
C THR A 586 9.07 -11.53 -12.44
N ASN A 587 8.51 -12.67 -12.03
CA ASN A 587 7.73 -12.81 -10.79
C ASN A 587 8.50 -13.60 -9.71
N ASN A 588 9.80 -13.31 -9.55
CA ASN A 588 10.63 -14.06 -8.61
C ASN A 588 10.32 -13.69 -7.16
N ARG A 589 9.60 -14.56 -6.44
CA ARG A 589 9.41 -14.44 -4.99
C ARG A 589 10.53 -15.20 -4.27
N GLN A 590 11.17 -14.55 -3.31
CA GLN A 590 12.09 -15.19 -2.38
C GLN A 590 11.35 -15.42 -1.05
N PRO A 591 11.14 -16.68 -0.64
CA PRO A 591 10.63 -16.96 0.69
C PRO A 591 11.75 -16.69 1.70
N GLU A 592 11.61 -15.62 2.47
CA GLU A 592 12.49 -15.32 3.60
C GLU A 592 12.16 -16.26 4.78
N HIS A 593 12.51 -17.55 4.66
CA HIS A 593 12.31 -18.55 5.71
C HIS A 593 13.47 -18.48 6.71
N TYR A 594 13.24 -18.08 7.96
CA TYR A 594 14.30 -17.98 8.97
C TYR A 594 14.16 -19.09 10.00
N GLU A 595 14.65 -20.29 9.68
CA GLU A 595 14.67 -21.37 10.66
C GLU A 595 15.74 -21.14 11.74
N ASN A 596 15.33 -21.25 13.01
CA ASN A 596 16.20 -21.43 14.18
C ASN A 596 17.28 -20.35 14.39
N GLY A 597 16.99 -19.09 14.09
CA GLY A 597 17.94 -17.99 14.30
C GLY A 597 19.14 -18.03 13.34
N SER A 598 19.06 -18.81 12.26
CA SER A 598 20.01 -18.74 11.16
C SER A 598 19.71 -17.52 10.29
N LEU A 599 20.73 -16.75 9.91
CA LEU A 599 20.64 -15.60 8.99
C LEU A 599 20.45 -16.02 7.52
N THR A 600 20.17 -17.30 7.25
CA THR A 600 20.05 -17.87 5.91
C THR A 600 18.60 -18.21 5.62
N SER A 601 18.02 -17.57 4.59
CA SER A 601 16.68 -17.88 4.10
C SER A 601 16.58 -19.32 3.60
N THR A 602 15.82 -20.17 4.27
CA THR A 602 15.56 -21.57 3.91
C THR A 602 14.33 -21.71 3.00
N GLY A 603 14.36 -21.18 1.78
CA GLY A 603 13.22 -21.26 0.84
C GLY A 603 13.70 -21.38 -0.61
N GLU A 604 13.01 -22.18 -1.44
CA GLU A 604 13.30 -22.23 -2.88
C GLU A 604 12.64 -21.03 -3.56
N ALA A 605 13.43 -20.18 -4.23
CA ALA A 605 12.90 -19.05 -4.99
C ALA A 605 12.05 -19.55 -6.17
N THR A 606 11.07 -18.75 -6.61
CA THR A 606 10.18 -19.14 -7.73
C THR A 606 10.98 -19.49 -8.99
N VAL A 607 12.07 -18.77 -9.27
CA VAL A 607 12.97 -19.06 -10.40
C VAL A 607 13.67 -20.41 -10.26
N ASP A 608 14.14 -20.74 -9.06
CA ASP A 608 14.86 -21.99 -8.82
C ASP A 608 13.91 -23.19 -8.90
N ALA A 609 12.72 -23.05 -8.32
CA ALA A 609 11.64 -24.03 -8.46
C ALA A 609 11.27 -24.24 -9.93
N ALA A 610 11.12 -23.17 -10.71
CA ALA A 610 10.82 -23.26 -12.13
C ALA A 610 11.92 -24.00 -12.91
N ARG A 611 13.19 -23.66 -12.66
CA ARG A 611 14.35 -24.34 -13.28
C ARG A 611 14.35 -25.83 -12.96
N ARG A 612 14.15 -26.20 -11.68
CA ARG A 612 14.18 -27.58 -11.22
C ARG A 612 13.03 -28.42 -11.78
N HIS A 613 11.82 -27.88 -11.78
CA HIS A 613 10.63 -28.61 -12.20
C HIS A 613 10.47 -28.70 -13.72
N LEU A 614 10.85 -27.65 -14.47
CA LEU A 614 10.83 -27.69 -15.94
C LEU A 614 12.01 -28.47 -16.54
N GLU A 615 13.06 -28.74 -15.75
CA GLU A 615 14.28 -29.44 -16.17
C GLU A 615 14.01 -30.72 -16.98
N PRO A 616 13.12 -31.66 -16.57
CA PRO A 616 12.85 -32.88 -17.32
C PRO A 616 12.23 -32.63 -18.70
N VAL A 617 11.35 -31.63 -18.82
CA VAL A 617 10.73 -31.23 -20.11
C VAL A 617 11.79 -30.61 -21.01
N VAL A 618 12.60 -29.69 -20.47
CA VAL A 618 13.69 -29.06 -21.23
C VAL A 618 14.68 -30.09 -21.73
N GLN A 619 15.07 -31.05 -20.88
CA GLN A 619 15.96 -32.15 -21.26
C GLN A 619 15.34 -33.06 -22.32
N LEU A 620 14.03 -33.37 -22.24
CA LEU A 620 13.32 -34.16 -23.26
C LEU A 620 13.33 -33.44 -24.61
N LEU A 621 13.03 -32.14 -24.62
CA LEU A 621 13.03 -31.31 -25.83
C LEU A 621 14.45 -31.17 -26.40
N GLN A 622 15.47 -31.04 -25.56
CA GLN A 622 16.88 -31.03 -25.97
C GLN A 622 17.28 -32.37 -26.59
N TRP A 623 16.86 -33.48 -25.99
CA TRP A 623 17.08 -34.82 -26.53
C TRP A 623 16.52 -34.93 -27.94
N LEU A 624 15.23 -34.60 -28.13
CA LEU A 624 14.53 -34.64 -29.42
C LEU A 624 15.19 -33.79 -30.51
N GLN A 625 15.88 -32.70 -30.15
CA GLN A 625 16.56 -31.83 -31.10
C GLN A 625 17.96 -32.34 -31.49
N CYS A 626 18.67 -32.96 -30.54
CA CYS A 626 20.08 -33.29 -30.74
C CYS A 626 20.29 -34.72 -31.25
N PHE A 627 19.47 -35.69 -30.84
CA PHE A 627 19.83 -37.10 -31.05
C PHE A 627 19.92 -37.52 -32.53
N SER A 628 19.11 -36.91 -33.41
CA SER A 628 19.16 -37.15 -34.86
C SER A 628 20.41 -36.58 -35.53
N SER A 629 21.10 -35.63 -34.87
CA SER A 629 22.31 -34.98 -35.37
C SER A 629 23.61 -35.65 -34.94
N LEU A 630 23.59 -36.48 -33.87
CA LEU A 630 24.77 -37.13 -33.28
C LEU A 630 25.42 -38.19 -34.20
N GLY A 631 24.72 -38.67 -35.23
CA GLY A 631 25.28 -39.59 -36.22
C GLY A 631 25.81 -40.90 -35.62
N GLY A 632 26.96 -41.36 -36.12
CA GLY A 632 27.61 -42.62 -35.73
C GLY A 632 28.50 -42.53 -34.48
N ASP A 633 28.64 -41.35 -33.88
CA ASP A 633 29.61 -41.10 -32.82
C ASP A 633 29.07 -41.46 -31.43
N LEU A 634 29.56 -42.57 -30.89
CA LEU A 634 29.16 -43.09 -29.58
C LEU A 634 29.70 -42.24 -28.42
N GLU A 635 30.79 -41.50 -28.60
CA GLU A 635 31.39 -40.67 -27.54
C GLU A 635 30.57 -39.40 -27.31
N SER A 636 30.17 -38.73 -28.39
CA SER A 636 29.24 -37.59 -28.35
C SER A 636 27.87 -37.98 -27.77
N LEU A 637 27.37 -39.19 -28.08
CA LEU A 637 26.14 -39.72 -27.48
C LEU A 637 26.25 -39.92 -25.96
N LYS A 638 27.37 -40.49 -25.50
CA LYS A 638 27.65 -40.67 -24.06
C LYS A 638 27.72 -39.33 -23.34
N GLY A 639 28.41 -38.35 -23.90
CA GLY A 639 28.50 -36.99 -23.36
C GLY A 639 27.12 -36.33 -23.27
N THR A 640 26.30 -36.46 -24.32
CA THR A 640 24.94 -35.89 -24.34
C THR A 640 24.05 -36.54 -23.27
N VAL A 641 24.08 -37.87 -23.12
CA VAL A 641 23.27 -38.55 -22.09
C VAL A 641 23.75 -38.22 -20.67
N GLN A 642 25.04 -37.98 -20.47
CA GLN A 642 25.58 -37.51 -19.18
C GLN A 642 25.09 -36.10 -18.82
N GLN A 643 24.81 -35.25 -19.81
CA GLN A 643 24.24 -33.91 -19.62
C GLN A 643 22.73 -33.92 -19.35
N LEU A 644 22.05 -35.07 -19.48
CA LEU A 644 20.60 -35.22 -19.28
C LEU A 644 20.29 -36.12 -18.07
N PRO A 645 20.65 -35.72 -16.83
CA PRO A 645 20.53 -36.57 -15.64
C PRO A 645 19.10 -36.81 -15.18
N ARG A 646 18.12 -36.00 -15.60
CA ARG A 646 16.72 -36.11 -15.17
C ARG A 646 15.91 -37.09 -16.01
N LEU A 647 16.39 -37.48 -17.18
CA LEU A 647 15.71 -38.43 -18.06
C LEU A 647 16.13 -39.87 -17.75
N SER A 648 15.14 -40.76 -17.65
CA SER A 648 15.40 -42.18 -17.52
C SER A 648 15.87 -42.77 -18.86
N PRO A 649 16.74 -43.80 -18.86
CA PRO A 649 17.09 -44.51 -20.08
C PRO A 649 15.88 -45.08 -20.83
N GLN A 650 14.78 -45.39 -20.11
CA GLN A 650 13.53 -45.86 -20.71
C GLN A 650 12.82 -44.77 -21.50
N GLN A 651 12.76 -43.55 -20.95
CA GLN A 651 12.18 -42.38 -21.62
C GLN A 651 12.97 -42.01 -22.88
N LEU A 652 14.30 -42.04 -22.81
CA LEU A 652 15.18 -41.79 -23.96
C LEU A 652 14.92 -42.78 -25.11
N ILE A 653 14.82 -44.07 -24.78
CA ILE A 653 14.54 -45.14 -25.75
C ILE A 653 13.15 -44.97 -26.37
N HIS A 654 12.14 -44.65 -25.56
CA HIS A 654 10.78 -44.45 -26.02
C HIS A 654 10.69 -43.26 -27.00
N ALA A 655 11.31 -42.14 -26.65
CA ALA A 655 11.38 -40.95 -27.51
C ALA A 655 12.02 -41.28 -28.86
N VAL A 656 13.10 -42.07 -28.89
CA VAL A 656 13.76 -42.49 -30.14
C VAL A 656 12.89 -43.45 -30.95
N LYS A 657 12.21 -44.41 -30.31
CA LYS A 657 11.37 -45.42 -30.98
C LYS A 657 10.20 -44.79 -31.73
N TYR A 658 9.58 -43.76 -31.15
CA TYR A 658 8.39 -43.11 -31.68
C TYR A 658 8.66 -41.76 -32.35
N TYR A 659 9.93 -41.40 -32.51
CA TYR A 659 10.35 -40.17 -33.18
C TYR A 659 9.95 -40.15 -34.65
N ARG A 660 9.41 -39.00 -35.08
CA ARG A 660 9.00 -38.74 -36.45
C ARG A 660 10.10 -37.97 -37.18
N ALA A 661 10.93 -38.70 -37.92
CA ALA A 661 12.05 -38.13 -38.65
C ALA A 661 11.61 -37.20 -39.79
N GLU A 662 12.25 -36.04 -39.89
CA GLU A 662 12.06 -35.07 -40.97
C GLU A 662 12.86 -35.46 -42.21
N VAL A 663 12.43 -35.02 -43.40
CA VAL A 663 13.14 -35.34 -44.66
C VAL A 663 14.56 -34.77 -44.62
N GLY A 664 15.57 -35.66 -44.65
CA GLY A 664 16.99 -35.30 -44.55
C GLY A 664 17.67 -35.72 -43.24
N GLU A 665 16.91 -36.13 -42.22
CA GLU A 665 17.46 -36.61 -40.95
C GLU A 665 17.85 -38.10 -40.99
N LYS A 666 18.92 -38.47 -40.27
CA LYS A 666 19.31 -39.86 -40.07
C LYS A 666 18.90 -40.29 -38.66
N GLY A 667 18.25 -41.45 -38.55
CA GLY A 667 17.92 -42.04 -37.25
C GLY A 667 19.17 -42.53 -36.51
N LEU A 668 19.00 -42.81 -35.21
CA LEU A 668 20.06 -43.31 -34.35
C LEU A 668 20.62 -44.66 -34.89
N PRO A 669 21.95 -44.86 -34.97
CA PRO A 669 22.54 -46.12 -35.38
C PRO A 669 22.17 -47.30 -34.46
N LYS A 670 22.14 -48.51 -35.01
CA LYS A 670 21.80 -49.73 -34.24
C LYS A 670 22.72 -49.97 -33.04
N ASP A 671 23.99 -49.57 -33.11
CA ASP A 671 24.95 -49.78 -32.01
C ASP A 671 24.75 -48.77 -30.87
N ALA A 672 24.37 -47.54 -31.19
CA ALA A 672 23.93 -46.54 -30.22
C ALA A 672 22.66 -46.99 -29.48
N MET A 673 21.70 -47.58 -30.20
CA MET A 673 20.47 -48.12 -29.60
C MET A 673 20.76 -49.31 -28.66
N LYS A 674 21.68 -50.22 -29.04
CA LYS A 674 22.11 -51.32 -28.15
C LYS A 674 22.75 -50.79 -26.86
N TRP A 675 23.54 -49.73 -26.95
CA TRP A 675 24.14 -49.10 -25.78
C TRP A 675 23.08 -48.52 -24.84
N LEU A 676 22.08 -47.80 -25.34
CA LEU A 676 20.96 -47.29 -24.52
C LEU A 676 20.18 -48.43 -23.83
N VAL A 677 19.91 -49.53 -24.55
CA VAL A 677 19.25 -50.71 -23.96
C VAL A 677 20.12 -51.37 -22.88
N SER A 678 21.44 -51.38 -23.04
CA SER A 678 22.35 -51.87 -22.00
C SER A 678 22.35 -50.98 -20.75
N LEU A 679 22.19 -49.66 -20.93
CA LEU A 679 22.07 -48.68 -19.85
C LEU A 679 20.75 -48.87 -19.08
N GLN A 680 19.65 -49.12 -19.80
CA GLN A 680 18.36 -49.45 -19.21
C GLN A 680 18.43 -50.72 -18.33
N LYS A 681 19.07 -51.78 -18.83
CA LYS A 681 19.27 -53.02 -18.07
C LYS A 681 20.11 -52.78 -16.81
N ALA A 682 21.22 -52.05 -16.93
CA ALA A 682 22.06 -51.69 -15.79
C ALA A 682 21.32 -50.82 -14.75
N ALA A 683 20.44 -49.93 -15.19
CA ALA A 683 19.60 -49.12 -14.30
C ALA A 683 18.54 -49.96 -13.57
N ALA A 684 17.91 -50.90 -14.26
CA ALA A 684 16.95 -51.84 -13.65
C ALA A 684 17.64 -52.75 -12.61
N GLU A 685 18.83 -53.28 -12.92
CA GLU A 685 19.62 -54.11 -12.00
C GLU A 685 20.07 -53.36 -10.73
N ARG A 686 20.37 -52.05 -10.85
CA ARG A 686 20.66 -51.18 -9.69
C ARG A 686 19.44 -50.99 -8.79
N LYS A 687 18.23 -50.88 -9.36
CA LYS A 687 16.97 -50.68 -8.61
C LYS A 687 16.56 -51.95 -7.84
N THR A 688 16.90 -53.14 -8.36
CA THR A 688 16.59 -54.43 -7.73
C THR A 688 17.59 -54.88 -6.65
N ARG A 689 18.68 -54.14 -6.41
CA ARG A 689 19.69 -54.50 -5.41
C ARG A 689 19.32 -53.90 -4.04
N PRO A 690 19.03 -54.71 -2.99
CA PRO A 690 18.72 -54.17 -1.67
C PRO A 690 19.95 -53.44 -1.10
N ARG A 691 19.76 -52.17 -0.68
CA ARG A 691 20.79 -51.34 -0.01
C ARG A 691 21.33 -52.06 1.22
N ARG A 692 22.50 -52.70 1.12
CA ARG A 692 23.33 -53.06 2.27
C ARG A 692 24.21 -51.86 2.63
N HIS A 693 24.18 -51.49 3.91
CA HIS A 693 24.90 -50.39 4.55
C HIS A 693 26.34 -50.19 4.05
N SER A 694 26.69 -48.92 3.76
CA SER A 694 28.06 -48.41 3.76
C SER A 694 28.07 -47.00 4.34
N GLY A 695 28.59 -46.87 5.55
CA GLY A 695 28.72 -45.60 6.27
C GLY A 695 29.23 -45.81 7.69
N ALA A 696 30.30 -46.58 7.85
CA ALA A 696 31.09 -46.59 9.08
C ALA A 696 32.27 -45.61 8.91
N SER A 697 32.44 -44.69 9.86
CA SER A 697 33.73 -44.13 10.25
C SER A 697 33.67 -43.66 11.71
N PRO A 698 34.81 -43.63 12.43
CA PRO A 698 34.91 -44.07 13.83
C PRO A 698 35.09 -42.93 14.85
N ASN A 699 34.95 -43.28 16.15
CA ASN A 699 35.16 -42.50 17.39
C ASN A 699 34.06 -41.45 17.70
N ALA A 700 33.55 -41.28 18.93
CA ALA A 700 34.01 -41.70 20.25
C ALA A 700 32.85 -41.91 21.26
N GLN A 701 33.11 -42.86 22.16
CA GLN A 701 32.51 -43.24 23.45
C GLN A 701 31.57 -42.26 24.21
N ARG A 702 30.44 -42.81 24.69
CA ARG A 702 30.01 -42.90 26.12
C ARG A 702 28.67 -43.69 26.16
N THR A 703 28.66 -44.98 26.55
CA THR A 703 28.26 -45.53 27.87
C THR A 703 26.88 -45.04 28.35
N ALA A 704 25.91 -45.82 28.82
CA ALA A 704 25.62 -47.27 28.92
C ALA A 704 24.16 -47.36 29.47
N ASP A 705 23.49 -48.51 29.26
CA ASP A 705 22.36 -49.05 30.05
C ASP A 705 21.00 -48.29 30.02
N SER A 706 19.80 -48.86 29.88
CA SER A 706 19.30 -50.23 30.07
C SER A 706 17.86 -50.37 29.52
N SER A 707 17.48 -51.61 29.20
CA SER A 707 16.20 -52.19 28.69
C SER A 707 14.94 -52.01 29.59
N PRO A 708 13.73 -52.64 29.36
CA PRO A 708 13.16 -53.43 28.22
C PRO A 708 11.65 -53.15 27.88
N SER A 709 11.08 -53.91 26.92
CA SER A 709 9.74 -54.58 26.90
C SER A 709 8.98 -54.40 25.55
N THR A 710 8.95 -55.37 24.61
CA THR A 710 8.15 -56.63 24.42
C THR A 710 6.90 -56.50 23.51
N PRO A 711 6.48 -57.57 22.79
CA PRO A 711 6.06 -57.52 21.38
C PRO A 711 4.58 -57.91 21.12
N VAL A 712 4.07 -57.67 19.89
CA VAL A 712 2.86 -58.35 19.38
C VAL A 712 3.09 -58.89 17.96
N LYS A 713 2.72 -60.17 17.77
CA LYS A 713 2.89 -61.00 16.56
C LYS A 713 1.87 -60.68 15.44
N PRO A 714 2.21 -60.93 14.16
CA PRO A 714 1.28 -60.90 13.03
C PRO A 714 0.63 -62.27 12.76
N ARG A 715 -0.60 -62.27 12.20
CA ARG A 715 -1.34 -63.47 11.77
C ARG A 715 -1.52 -63.47 10.25
N GLN A 716 -1.19 -64.60 9.63
CA GLN A 716 -1.22 -64.90 8.19
C GLN A 716 -2.63 -65.18 7.64
N GLN A 717 -2.82 -64.92 6.34
CA GLN A 717 -3.71 -65.66 5.40
C GLN A 717 -3.17 -65.43 3.97
N GLN A 718 -2.47 -66.40 3.38
CA GLN A 718 -2.90 -67.48 2.47
C GLN A 718 -3.35 -67.04 1.06
N ALA A 719 -2.55 -67.48 0.07
CA ALA A 719 -2.72 -67.28 -1.36
C ALA A 719 -3.59 -68.36 -2.01
N PHE A 720 -4.29 -67.99 -3.09
CA PHE A 720 -4.81 -68.93 -4.08
C PHE A 720 -4.52 -68.43 -5.49
N SER A 721 -4.03 -69.33 -6.33
CA SER A 721 -3.77 -69.21 -7.76
C SER A 721 -4.95 -69.72 -8.60
N PRO A 722 -5.15 -69.25 -9.84
CA PRO A 722 -5.98 -69.96 -10.82
C PRO A 722 -5.23 -70.35 -12.12
N SER A 723 -5.83 -71.29 -12.85
CA SER A 723 -5.40 -71.87 -14.13
C SER A 723 -6.68 -72.07 -15.03
N PRO A 724 -6.60 -72.50 -16.31
CA PRO A 724 -6.71 -71.67 -17.53
C PRO A 724 -7.92 -72.01 -18.47
N ALA A 725 -8.28 -71.13 -19.44
CA ALA A 725 -8.80 -71.38 -20.83
C ALA A 725 -9.49 -70.09 -21.44
N PRO A 726 -9.98 -70.03 -22.72
CA PRO A 726 -9.25 -69.52 -23.89
C PRO A 726 -10.09 -68.48 -24.76
N PRO A 727 -9.87 -68.25 -26.08
CA PRO A 727 -9.65 -66.91 -26.68
C PRO A 727 -10.85 -66.29 -27.43
N LYS A 728 -10.87 -64.94 -27.57
CA LYS A 728 -11.59 -64.07 -28.56
C LYS A 728 -11.53 -62.62 -28.02
N GLN A 729 -11.45 -61.52 -28.77
CA GLN A 729 -11.25 -61.18 -30.18
C GLN A 729 -10.95 -59.67 -30.17
N PHE A 730 -10.10 -59.21 -31.09
CA PHE A 730 -9.66 -57.82 -31.36
C PHE A 730 -10.64 -56.69 -31.00
N GLU A 731 -10.18 -55.74 -30.18
CA GLU A 731 -10.56 -54.32 -30.17
C GLU A 731 -9.36 -53.53 -29.60
N ASP A 732 -9.14 -52.33 -30.12
CA ASP A 732 -7.87 -51.58 -30.18
C ASP A 732 -7.05 -51.50 -28.88
N GLU A 733 -5.77 -51.88 -28.96
CA GLU A 733 -4.77 -51.77 -27.90
C GLU A 733 -4.44 -50.29 -27.62
N GLU A 734 -5.08 -49.69 -26.62
CA GLU A 734 -4.38 -48.74 -25.75
C GLU A 734 -3.30 -49.54 -25.00
N GLU A 735 -2.08 -49.57 -25.54
CA GLU A 735 -0.89 -50.08 -24.83
C GLU A 735 -0.78 -49.32 -23.51
N GLU A 736 -1.18 -49.95 -22.41
CA GLU A 736 -0.93 -49.49 -21.05
C GLU A 736 0.58 -49.17 -20.94
N ALA A 737 0.91 -47.89 -20.78
CA ALA A 737 2.29 -47.41 -20.85
C ALA A 737 3.17 -48.16 -19.83
N PRO A 738 4.41 -48.56 -20.19
CA PRO A 738 5.30 -49.27 -19.26
C PRO A 738 5.50 -48.51 -17.94
N GLU A 739 5.53 -49.23 -16.81
CA GLU A 739 5.79 -48.66 -15.48
C GLU A 739 7.02 -47.73 -15.49
N HIS A 740 6.87 -46.49 -15.00
CA HIS A 740 7.88 -45.42 -14.92
C HIS A 740 8.26 -44.69 -16.23
N LEU A 741 7.46 -44.81 -17.29
CA LEU A 741 7.64 -44.00 -18.49
C LEU A 741 7.20 -42.54 -18.29
N LEU A 742 6.04 -42.36 -17.66
CA LEU A 742 5.39 -41.07 -17.43
C LEU A 742 5.76 -40.49 -16.06
N MET A 743 5.69 -39.17 -15.95
CA MET A 743 5.76 -38.46 -14.68
C MET A 743 4.41 -38.56 -13.97
N ASP A 744 4.39 -38.51 -12.64
CA ASP A 744 3.15 -38.53 -11.87
C ASP A 744 2.65 -37.09 -11.66
N PRO A 745 1.63 -36.61 -12.39
CA PRO A 745 1.09 -35.26 -12.20
C PRO A 745 0.30 -35.14 -10.89
N SER A 746 -0.11 -36.25 -10.28
CA SER A 746 -0.87 -36.26 -9.02
C SER A 746 0.00 -36.17 -7.76
N LEU A 747 1.33 -36.14 -7.93
CA LEU A 747 2.26 -35.99 -6.83
C LEU A 747 2.15 -34.59 -6.21
N MET A 748 1.71 -34.54 -4.96
CA MET A 748 1.77 -33.34 -4.13
C MET A 748 3.15 -33.21 -3.50
N LEU A 749 3.78 -32.05 -3.68
CA LEU A 749 5.03 -31.70 -3.00
C LEU A 749 4.77 -31.54 -1.48
N PRO A 750 5.81 -31.71 -0.64
CA PRO A 750 5.67 -31.50 0.80
C PRO A 750 5.17 -30.08 1.10
N PHE A 751 4.12 -29.99 1.90
CA PHE A 751 3.54 -28.73 2.35
C PHE A 751 4.03 -28.39 3.76
N SER A 752 4.49 -27.16 3.98
CA SER A 752 4.89 -26.63 5.27
C SER A 752 4.21 -25.29 5.57
N LEU A 753 3.71 -25.15 6.79
CA LEU A 753 3.15 -23.89 7.27
C LEU A 753 4.25 -22.92 7.71
N PRO A 754 4.03 -21.60 7.56
CA PRO A 754 4.94 -20.59 8.11
C PRO A 754 5.12 -20.76 9.62
N THR A 755 6.35 -20.59 10.11
CA THR A 755 6.60 -20.55 11.56
C THR A 755 6.15 -19.22 12.16
N SER A 756 5.99 -19.15 13.48
CA SER A 756 5.67 -17.89 14.17
C SER A 756 6.74 -16.81 13.92
N THR A 757 8.00 -17.21 13.73
CA THR A 757 9.11 -16.32 13.37
C THR A 757 8.97 -15.81 11.94
N ASP A 758 8.57 -16.67 11.00
CA ASP A 758 8.35 -16.26 9.60
C ASP A 758 7.19 -15.27 9.47
N MET A 759 6.13 -15.48 10.25
CA MET A 759 4.99 -14.55 10.33
C MET A 759 5.41 -13.15 10.82
N LEU A 760 6.47 -13.05 11.64
CA LEU A 760 7.00 -11.78 12.16
C LEU A 760 7.99 -11.12 11.18
N ILE A 761 8.80 -11.90 10.47
CA ILE A 761 9.88 -11.37 9.62
C ILE A 761 9.43 -11.10 8.18
N SER A 762 8.61 -11.98 7.60
CA SER A 762 8.47 -12.08 6.14
C SER A 762 7.17 -11.53 5.55
N TYR A 763 6.38 -10.77 6.33
CA TYR A 763 5.05 -10.38 5.89
C TYR A 763 4.87 -8.88 5.61
N GLY A 764 4.19 -8.60 4.49
CA GLY A 764 4.05 -7.25 3.93
C GLY A 764 5.15 -6.90 2.93
N ALA A 765 5.62 -7.87 2.14
CA ALA A 765 6.58 -7.68 1.04
C ALA A 765 5.98 -6.88 -0.15
N GLY A 766 5.42 -5.71 0.15
CA GLY A 766 5.63 -4.54 -0.69
C GLY A 766 7.07 -4.05 -0.48
N PHE A 767 7.63 -3.46 -1.52
CA PHE A 767 8.98 -2.90 -1.50
C PHE A 767 9.10 -1.88 -0.35
N GLY A 768 9.99 -2.11 0.62
CA GLY A 768 10.54 -1.04 1.46
C GLY A 768 9.82 -0.61 2.76
N GLY A 769 8.85 -1.34 3.32
CA GLY A 769 8.25 -0.97 4.62
C GLY A 769 9.15 -1.26 5.84
N LEU A 770 9.06 -0.50 6.93
CA LEU A 770 9.77 -0.78 8.21
C LEU A 770 9.07 -1.90 9.00
N ASN A 771 9.81 -2.73 9.77
CA ASN A 771 9.24 -3.85 10.55
C ASN A 771 8.09 -3.44 11.49
N LYS A 772 8.10 -2.20 12.00
CA LYS A 772 7.10 -1.68 12.94
C LYS A 772 5.75 -1.33 12.29
N GLU A 773 5.74 -0.93 11.02
CA GLU A 773 4.50 -0.72 10.25
C GLU A 773 3.88 -2.07 9.83
N ARG A 774 4.73 -3.08 9.61
CA ARG A 774 4.33 -4.44 9.24
C ARG A 774 3.69 -5.20 10.40
N GLU A 775 4.21 -5.05 11.62
CA GLU A 775 3.63 -5.65 12.84
C GLU A 775 2.25 -5.06 13.20
N ARG A 776 1.99 -3.79 12.86
CA ARG A 776 0.71 -3.11 13.12
C ARG A 776 -0.45 -3.62 12.27
N LYS A 777 -0.18 -4.12 11.05
CA LYS A 777 -1.19 -4.69 10.14
C LYS A 777 -1.90 -5.94 10.71
N TYR A 778 -1.30 -6.58 11.71
CA TYR A 778 -1.78 -7.82 12.31
C TYR A 778 -2.15 -7.70 13.77
N LEU A 779 -2.42 -6.48 14.22
CA LEU A 779 -3.02 -6.32 15.52
C LEU A 779 -4.49 -6.72 15.42
N PRO A 780 -4.96 -7.64 16.28
CA PRO A 780 -6.35 -8.06 16.28
C PRO A 780 -7.19 -6.86 16.71
N THR A 781 -7.84 -6.25 15.73
CA THR A 781 -8.68 -5.05 15.87
C THR A 781 -10.01 -5.32 15.18
N VAL A 782 -11.07 -4.74 15.72
CA VAL A 782 -12.42 -4.86 15.15
C VAL A 782 -12.78 -3.50 14.55
N PRO A 783 -12.98 -3.40 13.23
CA PRO A 783 -13.43 -2.17 12.61
C PRO A 783 -14.79 -1.73 13.16
N PRO A 784 -15.02 -0.43 13.40
CA PRO A 784 -16.29 0.07 13.90
C PRO A 784 -17.47 -0.22 12.95
N GLU A 785 -17.22 -0.24 11.64
CA GLU A 785 -18.22 -0.63 10.62
C GLU A 785 -18.75 -2.05 10.81
N PHE A 786 -17.93 -2.95 11.36
CA PHE A 786 -18.32 -4.32 11.60
C PHE A 786 -19.14 -4.48 12.88
N LEU A 787 -18.81 -3.72 13.94
CA LEU A 787 -19.62 -3.69 15.17
C LEU A 787 -21.06 -3.29 14.86
N ALA A 788 -21.26 -2.32 13.96
CA ALA A 788 -22.59 -1.93 13.49
C ALA A 788 -23.39 -3.06 12.80
N LYS A 789 -22.72 -4.09 12.23
CA LYS A 789 -23.38 -5.25 11.62
C LYS A 789 -23.79 -6.31 12.65
N LEU A 790 -23.15 -6.36 13.80
CA LEU A 790 -23.47 -7.32 14.87
C LEU A 790 -24.66 -6.87 15.72
N ASP A 791 -24.88 -5.56 15.85
CA ASP A 791 -25.97 -4.92 16.60
C ASP A 791 -27.37 -5.13 15.99
N LEU A 792 -27.50 -5.95 14.95
CA LEU A 792 -28.77 -6.25 14.31
C LEU A 792 -29.76 -6.99 15.25
N THR A 793 -29.48 -7.30 16.52
CA THR A 793 -30.44 -7.99 17.42
C THR A 793 -31.53 -7.01 17.86
N ALA A 794 -31.30 -5.72 17.63
CA ALA A 794 -32.30 -4.68 17.56
C ALA A 794 -33.03 -4.63 16.19
N SER A 795 -32.92 -5.61 15.29
CA SER A 795 -33.63 -5.58 14.00
C SER A 795 -35.03 -6.22 14.01
N ASP A 796 -35.46 -6.81 15.14
CA ASP A 796 -36.89 -7.05 15.43
C ASP A 796 -37.49 -5.94 16.33
N PHE A 797 -36.69 -4.93 16.67
CA PHE A 797 -37.11 -3.68 17.30
C PHE A 797 -36.20 -2.53 16.84
N GLY A 798 -36.45 -1.98 15.64
CA GLY A 798 -35.97 -0.66 15.20
C GLY A 798 -34.44 -0.49 15.15
N GLY A 799 -33.88 -0.42 13.94
CA GLY A 799 -32.44 -0.35 13.70
C GLY A 799 -31.69 0.76 14.44
N ILE A 800 -30.50 0.41 14.92
CA ILE A 800 -29.50 1.32 15.48
C ILE A 800 -28.17 1.04 14.75
N VAL A 801 -27.53 2.12 14.29
CA VAL A 801 -26.11 2.16 13.88
C VAL A 801 -25.39 2.97 14.95
N GLN A 802 -24.36 2.40 15.58
CA GLN A 802 -23.50 3.14 16.51
C GLN A 802 -22.12 3.39 15.84
N THR A 803 -21.79 4.67 15.63
CA THR A 803 -20.40 5.12 15.47
C THR A 803 -19.89 5.66 16.80
N GLY A 804 -18.65 5.32 17.16
CA GLY A 804 -18.02 5.72 18.41
C GLY A 804 -17.84 7.24 18.52
N LEU A 805 -18.61 7.85 19.42
CA LEU A 805 -18.32 8.98 20.30
C LEU A 805 -19.68 9.55 20.74
N GLY A 806 -20.07 9.36 22.01
CA GLY A 806 -21.06 10.20 22.70
C GLY A 806 -22.50 10.29 22.15
N ILE A 807 -23.38 9.49 22.77
CA ILE A 807 -24.82 9.71 23.06
C ILE A 807 -25.73 10.13 21.88
N GLU A 808 -26.57 9.19 21.42
CA GLU A 808 -27.78 9.51 20.66
C GLU A 808 -29.06 9.27 21.49
N ILE A 809 -29.97 10.21 21.36
CA ILE A 809 -31.29 10.28 21.97
C ILE A 809 -32.27 9.90 20.86
N MET A 810 -32.97 8.77 20.98
CA MET A 810 -34.03 8.40 20.03
C MET A 810 -35.37 9.02 20.45
N ILE A 811 -36.07 9.65 19.51
CA ILE A 811 -37.51 9.96 19.60
C ILE A 811 -38.19 9.43 18.34
N ASP A 812 -39.25 8.66 18.54
CA ASP A 812 -39.97 7.79 17.59
C ASP A 812 -40.40 8.39 16.22
N ASP A 813 -40.29 7.52 15.21
CA ASP A 813 -41.12 7.30 14.02
C ASP A 813 -41.50 8.44 13.04
N HIS A 814 -41.18 9.71 13.27
CA HIS A 814 -41.38 10.76 12.25
C HIS A 814 -40.16 11.68 12.19
N GLN A 815 -39.33 11.54 11.14
CA GLN A 815 -38.26 12.43 10.68
C GLN A 815 -37.59 13.31 11.76
N VAL A 816 -36.31 13.06 12.08
CA VAL A 816 -35.20 14.05 12.19
C VAL A 816 -33.96 13.39 12.82
N PRO A 817 -32.76 13.61 12.22
CA PRO A 817 -31.78 14.45 12.87
C PRO A 817 -31.25 15.49 11.87
N ALA A 818 -31.91 16.65 11.83
CA ALA A 818 -31.33 17.83 11.24
C ALA A 818 -30.49 18.48 12.33
N TYR A 819 -29.18 18.58 12.09
CA TYR A 819 -28.36 19.51 12.86
C TYR A 819 -28.99 20.89 12.71
N ILE A 820 -29.37 21.52 13.84
CA ILE A 820 -29.73 22.92 13.80
C ILE A 820 -28.39 23.64 13.66
N ALA A 821 -28.04 23.97 12.41
CA ALA A 821 -26.82 24.71 12.11
C ALA A 821 -26.73 25.92 13.04
N ILE A 822 -25.54 26.23 13.54
CA ILE A 822 -25.32 27.34 14.45
C ILE A 822 -24.33 28.28 13.76
N LEU A 823 -24.69 29.55 13.56
CA LEU A 823 -23.92 30.44 12.68
C LEU A 823 -22.78 31.13 13.40
N HIS A 824 -23.08 31.91 14.46
CA HIS A 824 -22.06 32.67 15.19
C HIS A 824 -22.52 33.01 16.62
N PRO A 825 -21.60 33.01 17.60
CA PRO A 825 -21.80 33.62 18.90
C PRO A 825 -21.78 35.15 18.83
N LEU A 826 -22.62 35.81 19.62
CA LEU A 826 -22.91 37.25 19.53
C LEU A 826 -22.37 38.08 20.74
N THR A 827 -21.28 37.67 21.42
CA THR A 827 -20.87 38.24 22.72
C THR A 827 -19.44 38.84 22.85
N LEU A 828 -19.18 39.48 24.01
CA LEU A 828 -18.16 40.48 24.43
C LEU A 828 -16.79 39.91 24.93
N PRO A 829 -15.77 40.73 25.30
CA PRO A 829 -14.34 40.48 25.02
C PRO A 829 -13.77 39.23 25.70
N GLU A 830 -13.08 38.45 24.89
CA GLU A 830 -12.55 37.13 25.21
C GLU A 830 -11.05 37.24 25.52
N TRP A 831 -10.57 36.52 26.55
CA TRP A 831 -9.17 36.59 26.94
C TRP A 831 -8.36 35.41 26.42
N PHE A 832 -8.82 34.16 26.58
CA PHE A 832 -8.03 32.95 26.32
C PHE A 832 -8.32 32.28 24.96
N ALA A 833 -9.56 31.87 24.69
CA ALA A 833 -9.95 31.23 23.44
C ALA A 833 -11.37 31.65 23.01
N SER A 834 -11.59 31.84 21.71
CA SER A 834 -12.78 32.49 21.18
C SER A 834 -14.01 31.58 21.16
N ALA A 835 -15.19 32.13 21.47
CA ALA A 835 -16.45 31.42 21.41
C ALA A 835 -16.80 30.95 19.98
N ASP A 836 -16.23 31.57 18.94
CA ASP A 836 -16.42 31.14 17.54
C ASP A 836 -16.02 29.66 17.33
N ASN A 837 -15.06 29.17 18.13
CA ASN A 837 -14.59 27.79 18.08
C ASN A 837 -15.63 26.76 18.54
N LEU A 838 -16.65 27.16 19.31
CA LEU A 838 -17.70 26.25 19.80
C LEU A 838 -18.49 25.62 18.65
N THR A 839 -18.62 26.35 17.55
CA THR A 839 -19.46 25.99 16.40
C THR A 839 -18.70 25.31 15.27
N THR A 840 -17.37 25.26 15.35
CA THR A 840 -16.51 24.68 14.32
C THR A 840 -16.93 23.24 13.99
N PRO A 841 -17.14 22.87 12.71
CA PRO A 841 -17.64 21.55 12.33
C PRO A 841 -16.65 20.42 12.60
N THR A 842 -15.34 20.71 12.58
CA THR A 842 -14.29 19.72 12.82
C THR A 842 -14.18 19.35 14.30
N ALA A 843 -13.67 18.14 14.57
CA ALA A 843 -13.33 17.70 15.92
C ALA A 843 -12.37 18.69 16.60
N PRO A 844 -12.42 18.87 17.94
CA PRO A 844 -11.45 19.66 18.67
C PRO A 844 -10.02 19.18 18.42
N VAL A 845 -9.07 20.10 18.33
CA VAL A 845 -7.65 19.78 18.15
C VAL A 845 -6.81 20.39 19.28
N ARG A 846 -5.86 19.62 19.82
CA ARG A 846 -4.86 20.14 20.76
C ARG A 846 -3.51 20.28 20.08
N LYS A 847 -2.84 21.41 20.28
CA LYS A 847 -1.44 21.64 19.85
C LYS A 847 -0.54 21.85 21.07
N PRO A 848 0.02 20.77 21.65
CA PRO A 848 0.91 20.88 22.81
C PRO A 848 2.12 21.78 22.51
N GLY A 849 2.43 22.70 23.40
CA GLY A 849 3.60 23.60 23.27
C GLY A 849 3.34 24.90 22.50
N VAL A 850 2.16 25.07 21.89
CA VAL A 850 1.78 26.34 21.24
C VAL A 850 1.15 27.28 22.28
N PHE A 851 1.78 28.43 22.48
CA PHE A 851 1.29 29.48 23.37
C PHE A 851 0.88 30.71 22.55
N THR A 852 -0.29 31.26 22.84
CA THR A 852 -0.73 32.57 22.36
C THR A 852 -0.38 33.65 23.39
N HIS A 853 -0.61 34.92 23.04
CA HIS A 853 -0.48 36.04 24.00
C HIS A 853 -1.37 35.86 25.25
N ALA A 854 -2.39 35.01 25.17
CA ALA A 854 -3.29 34.73 26.27
C ALA A 854 -2.89 33.54 27.15
N GLY A 855 -2.06 32.61 26.68
CA GLY A 855 -1.73 31.38 27.40
C GLY A 855 -1.53 30.20 26.47
N ALA A 856 -1.71 28.97 26.98
CA ALA A 856 -1.71 27.78 26.13
C ALA A 856 -2.86 27.83 25.13
N TRP A 857 -2.60 27.44 23.88
CA TRP A 857 -3.63 27.45 22.84
C TRP A 857 -4.59 26.27 23.01
N TYR A 858 -5.90 26.56 23.00
CA TYR A 858 -6.98 25.57 23.04
C TYR A 858 -7.96 25.82 21.89
N ASP A 859 -8.42 24.73 21.27
CA ASP A 859 -9.48 24.75 20.25
C ASP A 859 -10.86 24.64 20.90
N GLY A 860 -11.31 25.76 21.45
CA GLY A 860 -12.60 25.88 22.13
C GLY A 860 -12.83 27.29 22.65
N TRP A 861 -13.85 27.45 23.49
CA TRP A 861 -14.13 28.66 24.26
C TRP A 861 -13.57 28.49 25.67
N GLU A 862 -12.75 29.44 26.13
CA GLU A 862 -12.24 29.46 27.51
C GLU A 862 -12.33 30.87 28.08
N THR A 863 -12.93 30.98 29.26
CA THR A 863 -13.11 32.26 29.95
C THR A 863 -12.04 32.49 31.04
N ARG A 864 -11.97 33.73 31.53
CA ARG A 864 -10.95 34.13 32.49
C ARG A 864 -11.27 33.60 33.89
N ARG A 865 -10.25 33.01 34.53
CA ARG A 865 -10.33 32.55 35.93
C ARG A 865 -10.69 33.66 36.91
N HIS A 866 -11.54 33.34 37.88
CA HIS A 866 -12.00 34.23 38.97
C HIS A 866 -12.89 35.39 38.49
N ASN A 867 -13.87 35.09 37.64
CA ASN A 867 -14.84 36.11 37.24
C ASN A 867 -15.71 36.55 38.43
N THR A 868 -16.14 37.81 38.44
CA THR A 868 -17.01 38.35 39.53
C THR A 868 -18.48 38.04 39.30
N SER A 869 -18.85 37.69 38.07
CA SER A 869 -20.17 37.18 37.70
C SER A 869 -20.36 35.73 38.16
N PRO A 870 -21.59 35.33 38.53
CA PRO A 870 -21.88 33.95 38.94
C PRO A 870 -21.83 32.93 37.79
N ALA A 871 -21.89 33.40 36.54
CA ALA A 871 -21.84 32.59 35.33
C ALA A 871 -21.33 33.42 34.16
N ASP A 872 -20.62 32.77 33.24
CA ASP A 872 -20.30 33.29 31.92
C ASP A 872 -21.32 32.78 30.90
N TRP A 873 -21.64 33.58 29.88
CA TRP A 873 -22.66 33.21 28.92
C TRP A 873 -22.30 33.66 27.51
N VAL A 874 -22.76 32.88 26.54
CA VAL A 874 -22.66 33.17 25.10
C VAL A 874 -24.03 33.02 24.47
N VAL A 875 -24.41 34.00 23.65
CA VAL A 875 -25.64 33.96 22.85
C VAL A 875 -25.29 33.51 21.45
N ILE A 876 -26.08 32.58 20.94
CA ILE A 876 -25.83 31.82 19.74
C ILE A 876 -27.07 31.90 18.84
N ARG A 877 -26.89 32.34 17.59
CA ARG A 877 -27.99 32.37 16.60
C ARG A 877 -28.07 31.06 15.82
N LEU A 878 -29.29 30.52 15.69
CA LEU A 878 -29.53 29.34 14.85
C LEU A 878 -29.42 29.71 13.36
N GLY A 879 -28.79 28.83 12.60
CA GLY A 879 -28.58 28.90 11.15
C GLY A 879 -29.78 28.43 10.32
N VAL A 880 -30.83 27.98 10.98
CA VAL A 880 -32.17 27.79 10.40
C VAL A 880 -33.11 28.89 10.90
N ALA A 881 -34.17 29.18 10.16
CA ALA A 881 -35.08 30.28 10.48
C ALA A 881 -35.71 30.15 11.88
N SER A 882 -36.06 28.93 12.28
CA SER A 882 -36.35 28.55 13.66
C SER A 882 -36.18 27.04 13.84
N GLY A 883 -35.99 26.55 15.06
CA GLY A 883 -35.89 25.11 15.32
C GLY A 883 -36.46 24.73 16.68
N ARG A 884 -37.12 23.57 16.74
CA ARG A 884 -37.49 22.93 18.01
C ARG A 884 -36.34 22.04 18.44
N VAL A 885 -35.88 22.19 19.68
CA VAL A 885 -34.76 21.43 20.22
C VAL A 885 -35.29 20.11 20.79
N ALA A 886 -34.58 19.03 20.51
CA ALA A 886 -34.82 17.68 21.04
C ALA A 886 -33.66 17.19 21.92
N GLY A 887 -32.46 17.75 21.74
CA GLY A 887 -31.29 17.40 22.55
C GLY A 887 -30.19 18.45 22.49
N VAL A 888 -29.34 18.43 23.51
CA VAL A 888 -28.20 19.35 23.69
C VAL A 888 -26.95 18.53 23.91
N GLU A 889 -25.83 18.90 23.28
CA GLU A 889 -24.54 18.25 23.47
C GLU A 889 -23.42 19.27 23.70
N ILE A 890 -22.52 18.92 24.62
CA ILE A 890 -21.32 19.66 24.98
C ILE A 890 -20.12 18.73 24.97
N ASP A 891 -19.05 19.20 24.34
CA ASP A 891 -17.74 18.55 24.36
C ASP A 891 -16.74 19.41 25.12
N THR A 892 -16.05 18.82 26.08
CA THR A 892 -14.98 19.45 26.88
C THR A 892 -13.60 18.88 26.55
N ALA A 893 -13.46 18.16 25.42
CA ALA A 893 -12.21 17.55 24.97
C ALA A 893 -11.00 18.48 25.15
N PHE A 894 -9.91 17.91 25.67
CA PHE A 894 -8.63 18.58 25.94
C PHE A 894 -8.62 19.62 27.07
N PHE A 895 -9.77 20.01 27.62
CA PHE A 895 -9.86 20.82 28.84
C PHE A 895 -9.74 19.93 30.08
N ASP A 896 -8.52 19.50 30.39
CA ASP A 896 -8.22 18.70 31.59
C ASP A 896 -7.76 19.60 32.75
N GLY A 897 -8.60 19.68 33.79
CA GLY A 897 -8.43 20.59 34.92
C GLY A 897 -8.88 22.05 34.72
N ASN A 898 -9.20 22.48 33.49
CA ASN A 898 -9.76 23.79 33.15
C ASN A 898 -11.11 23.74 32.41
N HIS A 899 -11.82 22.61 32.44
CA HIS A 899 -13.17 22.47 31.87
C HIS A 899 -14.21 23.29 32.64
N ALA A 900 -15.33 23.56 31.98
CA ALA A 900 -16.55 24.04 32.62
C ALA A 900 -17.08 23.02 33.65
N PRO A 901 -17.23 23.35 34.94
CA PRO A 901 -17.77 22.41 35.93
C PRO A 901 -19.26 22.13 35.76
N ALA A 902 -20.04 23.13 35.35
CA ALA A 902 -21.47 22.98 35.08
C ALA A 902 -21.95 23.95 34.02
N ILE A 903 -22.99 23.57 33.31
CA ILE A 903 -23.59 24.33 32.21
C ILE A 903 -25.11 24.38 32.31
N ALA A 904 -25.73 25.37 31.69
CA ALA A 904 -27.17 25.42 31.45
C ALA A 904 -27.45 26.03 30.07
N VAL A 905 -28.60 25.73 29.47
CA VAL A 905 -28.97 26.22 28.13
C VAL A 905 -30.37 26.81 28.13
N GLU A 906 -30.52 27.99 27.55
CA GLU A 906 -31.77 28.71 27.43
C GLU A 906 -32.07 29.08 25.97
N GLY A 907 -33.34 29.17 25.59
CA GLY A 907 -33.80 29.49 24.24
C GLY A 907 -34.70 30.73 24.20
N THR A 908 -34.75 31.40 23.05
CA THR A 908 -35.74 32.45 22.78
C THR A 908 -36.11 32.54 21.30
N PHE A 909 -37.32 33.04 21.02
CA PHE A 909 -37.80 33.36 19.68
C PHE A 909 -37.87 34.88 19.54
N SER A 910 -36.94 35.47 18.78
CA SER A 910 -36.89 36.90 18.50
C SER A 910 -36.54 37.14 17.03
N THR A 911 -37.03 38.26 16.50
CA THR A 911 -36.74 38.74 15.14
C THR A 911 -35.66 39.83 15.11
N ASP A 912 -35.24 40.34 16.28
CA ASP A 912 -34.23 41.39 16.45
C ASP A 912 -33.03 40.85 17.26
N ASP A 913 -31.88 40.74 16.60
CA ASP A 913 -30.64 40.24 17.19
C ASP A 913 -30.05 41.20 18.24
N ASP A 914 -30.30 42.50 18.13
CA ASP A 914 -29.70 43.51 19.02
C ASP A 914 -30.40 43.57 20.38
N GLU A 915 -31.68 43.18 20.44
CA GLU A 915 -32.44 43.05 21.68
C GLU A 915 -31.92 41.89 22.54
N VAL A 916 -31.60 40.75 21.91
CA VAL A 916 -31.21 39.50 22.59
C VAL A 916 -29.79 39.57 23.17
N LYS A 917 -28.92 40.44 22.63
CA LYS A 917 -27.56 40.69 23.14
C LYS A 917 -27.53 41.46 24.46
N HIS A 918 -28.62 42.14 24.82
CA HIS A 918 -28.64 42.99 26.00
C HIS A 918 -28.63 42.13 27.29
N PRO A 919 -27.69 42.32 28.25
CA PRO A 919 -27.57 41.48 29.44
C PRO A 919 -28.83 41.40 30.33
N GLY A 920 -29.72 42.40 30.21
CA GLY A 920 -31.00 42.48 30.93
C GLY A 920 -32.22 41.90 30.19
N TYR A 921 -32.03 41.21 29.06
CA TYR A 921 -33.14 40.59 28.33
C TYR A 921 -33.76 39.45 29.14
N ALA A 922 -35.08 39.50 29.35
CA ALA A 922 -35.82 38.57 30.22
C ALA A 922 -36.67 37.54 29.44
N GLY A 923 -36.57 37.50 28.11
CA GLY A 923 -37.33 36.60 27.24
C GLY A 923 -36.71 35.20 27.06
N TRP A 924 -35.86 34.76 27.98
CA TRP A 924 -35.19 33.46 27.93
C TRP A 924 -36.03 32.37 28.60
N GLU A 925 -36.18 31.24 27.92
CA GLU A 925 -36.83 30.03 28.43
C GLU A 925 -35.77 28.94 28.66
N ASN A 926 -35.85 28.22 29.78
CA ASN A 926 -34.88 27.15 30.07
C ASN A 926 -35.11 25.95 29.14
N ILE A 927 -34.09 25.58 28.36
CA ILE A 927 -34.06 24.35 27.55
C ILE A 927 -33.46 23.21 28.38
N LEU A 928 -32.32 23.46 29.02
CA LEU A 928 -31.60 22.50 29.85
C LEU A 928 -31.25 23.15 31.19
N GLU A 929 -31.71 22.55 32.29
CA GLU A 929 -31.34 22.96 33.64
C GLU A 929 -29.84 22.73 33.89
N ARG A 930 -29.34 23.19 35.05
CA ARG A 930 -27.92 23.09 35.38
C ARG A 930 -27.45 21.62 35.43
N GLN A 931 -26.54 21.26 34.54
CA GLN A 931 -25.91 19.94 34.46
C GLN A 931 -24.42 20.00 34.77
N GLU A 932 -23.87 18.95 35.39
CA GLU A 932 -22.44 18.84 35.68
C GLU A 932 -21.67 18.28 34.48
N CYS A 933 -20.56 18.93 34.15
CA CYS A 933 -19.63 18.52 33.11
C CYS A 933 -18.32 18.05 33.75
N GLY A 934 -17.64 17.10 33.12
CA GLY A 934 -16.37 16.57 33.59
C GLY A 934 -15.22 16.87 32.63
N PRO A 935 -13.98 16.55 32.99
CA PRO A 935 -12.81 16.87 32.19
C PRO A 935 -12.73 16.03 30.92
N SER A 936 -12.40 16.67 29.80
CA SER A 936 -12.06 16.02 28.52
C SER A 936 -13.05 14.95 28.05
N GLN A 937 -14.35 15.22 28.20
CA GLN A 937 -15.41 14.29 27.82
C GLN A 937 -16.54 14.96 27.02
N ARG A 938 -17.18 14.15 26.17
CA ARG A 938 -18.37 14.50 25.39
C ARG A 938 -19.63 14.05 26.13
N GLN A 939 -20.58 14.94 26.31
CA GLN A 939 -21.85 14.70 27.01
C GLN A 939 -23.01 15.23 26.17
N ALA A 940 -24.14 14.53 26.19
CA ALA A 940 -25.38 14.96 25.57
C ALA A 940 -26.59 14.60 26.44
N TRP A 941 -27.63 15.42 26.35
CA TRP A 941 -28.86 15.29 27.12
C TRP A 941 -30.09 15.29 26.21
N ALA A 942 -30.92 14.27 26.38
CA ALA A 942 -32.27 14.17 25.81
C ALA A 942 -33.20 15.17 26.46
N LEU A 943 -34.05 15.83 25.68
CA LEU A 943 -35.25 16.46 26.21
C LEU A 943 -36.42 15.47 26.11
N GLU A 944 -37.25 15.39 27.15
CA GLU A 944 -38.41 14.49 27.20
C GLU A 944 -39.46 14.88 26.13
N ASP A 945 -39.61 16.17 25.87
CA ASP A 945 -40.53 16.73 24.87
C ASP A 945 -39.79 17.70 23.93
N LEU A 946 -40.24 17.77 22.68
CA LEU A 946 -39.80 18.79 21.72
C LEU A 946 -40.17 20.20 22.22
N THR A 947 -39.18 21.09 22.26
CA THR A 947 -39.41 22.46 22.73
C THR A 947 -40.31 23.27 21.79
N VAL A 948 -40.71 24.46 22.23
CA VAL A 948 -41.18 25.51 21.30
C VAL A 948 -40.08 25.87 20.30
N ALA A 949 -40.46 26.49 19.19
CA ALA A 949 -39.49 26.89 18.17
C ALA A 949 -38.67 28.08 18.69
N TYR A 950 -37.34 27.97 18.62
CA TYR A 950 -36.41 29.03 18.99
C TYR A 950 -35.66 29.56 17.78
N THR A 951 -35.10 30.75 17.92
CA THR A 951 -34.23 31.44 16.93
C THR A 951 -32.83 31.65 17.45
N HIS A 952 -32.70 31.82 18.77
CA HIS A 952 -31.47 32.09 19.49
C HIS A 952 -31.42 31.20 20.72
N VAL A 953 -30.21 30.79 21.08
CA VAL A 953 -29.92 29.97 22.26
C VAL A 953 -28.80 30.63 23.06
N ARG A 954 -28.88 30.58 24.39
CA ARG A 954 -27.86 31.07 25.31
C ARG A 954 -27.28 29.90 26.08
N LEU A 955 -25.96 29.72 25.97
CA LEU A 955 -25.20 28.76 26.77
C LEU A 955 -24.63 29.49 27.98
N LEU A 956 -24.92 28.98 29.17
CA LEU A 956 -24.39 29.47 30.45
C LEU A 956 -23.38 28.47 31.01
N MET A 957 -22.26 28.98 31.52
CA MET A 957 -21.17 28.24 32.14
C MET A 957 -20.98 28.72 33.58
N PHE A 958 -20.88 27.78 34.53
CA PHE A 958 -20.83 28.07 35.96
C PHE A 958 -19.60 27.44 36.64
N PRO A 959 -18.79 28.21 37.40
CA PRO A 959 -18.66 29.68 37.36
C PRO A 959 -17.81 30.17 36.17
N ASP A 960 -16.76 29.44 35.81
CA ASP A 960 -15.81 29.68 34.73
C ASP A 960 -15.22 28.35 34.24
N GLY A 961 -14.59 28.33 33.04
CA GLY A 961 -13.98 27.11 32.49
C GLY A 961 -13.84 27.15 30.96
N GLY A 962 -13.61 25.96 30.38
CA GLY A 962 -13.47 25.77 28.95
C GLY A 962 -14.40 24.71 28.36
N ILE A 963 -14.88 24.97 27.14
CA ILE A 963 -15.77 24.10 26.36
C ILE A 963 -15.23 24.02 24.93
N ALA A 964 -15.06 22.82 24.40
CA ALA A 964 -14.51 22.59 23.07
C ALA A 964 -15.56 22.73 21.96
N ARG A 965 -16.73 22.09 22.09
CA ARG A 965 -17.84 22.19 21.11
C ARG A 965 -19.20 22.25 21.78
N PHE A 966 -20.15 22.85 21.07
CA PHE A 966 -21.56 22.90 21.44
C PHE A 966 -22.45 22.51 20.26
N ARG A 967 -23.37 21.55 20.45
CA ARG A 967 -24.29 21.07 19.42
C ARG A 967 -25.73 21.06 19.94
N LEU A 968 -26.66 21.37 19.03
CA LEU A 968 -28.11 21.31 19.27
C LEU A 968 -28.75 20.39 18.23
N TYR A 969 -29.54 19.45 18.72
CA TYR A 969 -30.28 18.50 17.91
C TYR A 969 -31.76 18.87 17.93
N GLY A 970 -32.42 18.80 16.78
CA GLY A 970 -33.83 19.18 16.72
C GLY A 970 -34.41 19.30 15.32
N VAL A 971 -35.67 19.71 15.26
CA VAL A 971 -36.43 19.85 14.00
C VAL A 971 -36.36 21.29 13.54
N ALA A 972 -35.78 21.54 12.37
CA ALA A 972 -35.82 22.85 11.73
C ALA A 972 -37.26 23.16 11.27
N LEU A 973 -37.81 24.29 11.72
CA LEU A 973 -39.11 24.79 11.27
C LEU A 973 -38.90 26.00 10.35
N PRO A 974 -39.33 25.92 9.08
CA PRO A 974 -39.21 27.06 8.18
C PRO A 974 -40.16 28.17 8.65
N VAL A 975 -39.61 29.37 8.83
CA VAL A 975 -40.40 30.58 9.04
C VAL A 975 -40.65 31.20 7.68
N PHE A 976 -41.86 31.02 7.17
CA PHE A 976 -42.24 31.63 5.90
C PHE A 976 -42.51 33.12 6.08
N PRO A 977 -42.27 33.95 5.05
CA PRO A 977 -42.73 35.33 5.04
C PRO A 977 -44.24 35.42 5.34
N ALA A 978 -44.65 36.46 6.07
CA ALA A 978 -46.05 36.65 6.46
C ALA A 978 -46.99 36.86 5.27
N SER A 979 -46.46 37.35 4.14
CA SER A 979 -47.19 37.54 2.89
C SER A 979 -46.95 36.36 1.93
N ILE A 980 -48.03 35.82 1.37
CA ILE A 980 -48.02 34.69 0.43
C ILE A 980 -47.40 35.09 -0.93
N ASP A 981 -47.36 36.38 -1.23
CA ASP A 981 -46.85 36.92 -2.50
C ASP A 981 -45.37 37.32 -2.46
N ASP A 982 -44.72 37.18 -1.30
CA ASP A 982 -43.30 37.46 -1.16
C ASP A 982 -42.49 36.40 -1.92
N VAL A 983 -41.51 36.87 -2.69
CA VAL A 983 -40.61 36.00 -3.46
C VAL A 983 -39.42 35.64 -2.59
N PHE A 984 -39.26 34.35 -2.30
CA PHE A 984 -38.13 33.83 -1.51
C PHE A 984 -37.61 32.53 -2.12
N ASP A 985 -36.45 32.07 -1.66
CA ASP A 985 -35.81 30.86 -2.17
C ASP A 985 -36.52 29.61 -1.64
N LEU A 986 -37.30 28.95 -2.50
CA LEU A 986 -38.07 27.75 -2.20
C LEU A 986 -37.18 26.51 -2.04
N ALA A 987 -35.98 26.51 -2.63
CA ALA A 987 -35.06 25.38 -2.62
C ALA A 987 -34.06 25.42 -1.46
N ALA A 988 -33.88 26.58 -0.83
CA ALA A 988 -32.91 26.73 0.26
C ALA A 988 -33.22 25.80 1.45
N THR A 989 -32.18 25.19 2.02
CA THR A 989 -32.30 24.31 3.20
C THR A 989 -32.93 25.03 4.39
N VAL A 990 -32.62 26.31 4.59
CA VAL A 990 -33.20 27.15 5.66
C VAL A 990 -34.72 27.29 5.56
N ASN A 991 -35.29 27.08 4.36
CA ASN A 991 -36.72 27.13 4.09
C ASN A 991 -37.35 25.74 3.93
N GLY A 992 -36.61 24.67 4.24
CA GLY A 992 -37.07 23.27 4.22
C GLY A 992 -36.80 22.51 2.92
N GLY A 993 -36.00 23.08 2.00
CA GLY A 993 -35.60 22.39 0.77
C GLY A 993 -34.61 21.25 1.03
N VAL A 994 -34.77 20.13 0.32
CA VAL A 994 -33.95 18.92 0.51
C VAL A 994 -33.54 18.34 -0.85
N ALA A 995 -32.25 18.04 -1.02
CA ALA A 995 -31.75 17.29 -2.18
C ALA A 995 -32.00 15.79 -1.94
N VAL A 996 -32.89 15.19 -2.72
CA VAL A 996 -33.39 13.83 -2.49
C VAL A 996 -32.42 12.79 -3.06
N SER A 997 -32.01 12.96 -4.32
CA SER A 997 -31.20 11.98 -5.04
C SER A 997 -30.39 12.64 -6.16
N CYS A 998 -29.32 11.99 -6.60
CA CYS A 998 -28.47 12.44 -7.69
C CYS A 998 -27.96 11.25 -8.53
N SER A 999 -27.42 11.53 -9.72
CA SER A 999 -26.78 10.53 -10.59
C SER A 999 -25.38 10.12 -10.10
N ASP A 1000 -24.59 11.10 -9.66
CA ASP A 1000 -23.21 10.95 -9.22
C ASP A 1000 -22.87 12.05 -8.20
N GLN A 1001 -21.91 11.79 -7.31
CA GLN A 1001 -21.46 12.75 -6.27
C GLN A 1001 -20.01 12.48 -5.85
N HIS A 1002 -19.15 12.16 -6.83
CA HIS A 1002 -17.79 11.65 -6.59
C HIS A 1002 -16.85 12.62 -5.85
N PHE A 1003 -16.93 13.93 -6.12
CA PHE A 1003 -16.01 14.93 -5.54
C PHE A 1003 -16.70 15.93 -4.60
N GLY A 1004 -18.01 16.10 -4.72
CA GLY A 1004 -18.78 17.02 -3.87
C GLY A 1004 -20.24 16.57 -3.74
N THR A 1005 -20.85 16.80 -2.58
CA THR A 1005 -22.18 16.27 -2.25
C THR A 1005 -23.32 17.14 -2.78
N LYS A 1006 -24.44 16.49 -3.14
CA LYS A 1006 -25.64 17.18 -3.66
C LYS A 1006 -26.28 18.16 -2.66
N ASP A 1007 -26.12 17.91 -1.36
CA ASP A 1007 -26.74 18.70 -0.29
C ASP A 1007 -26.14 20.11 -0.20
N ASN A 1008 -24.87 20.26 -0.60
CA ASN A 1008 -24.18 21.55 -0.66
C ASN A 1008 -24.83 22.55 -1.62
N LEU A 1009 -25.61 22.08 -2.60
CA LEU A 1009 -26.30 22.95 -3.57
C LEU A 1009 -27.27 23.93 -2.91
N LEU A 1010 -27.86 23.56 -1.77
CA LEU A 1010 -28.97 24.26 -1.13
C LEU A 1010 -28.54 25.14 0.05
N LEU A 1011 -27.24 25.15 0.36
CA LEU A 1011 -26.65 25.92 1.46
C LEU A 1011 -26.64 27.43 1.19
N PRO A 1012 -26.70 28.28 2.22
CA PRO A 1012 -26.63 29.73 2.06
C PRO A 1012 -25.24 30.18 1.56
N GLY A 1013 -25.16 31.41 1.05
CA GLY A 1013 -23.91 31.98 0.52
C GLY A 1013 -23.48 31.38 -0.83
N ARG A 1014 -22.30 31.77 -1.32
CA ARG A 1014 -21.72 31.30 -2.61
C ARG A 1014 -20.68 30.19 -2.45
N GLY A 1015 -20.47 29.72 -1.23
CA GLY A 1015 -19.43 28.76 -0.86
C GLY A 1015 -18.00 29.32 -0.91
N HIS A 1016 -17.11 28.72 -0.13
CA HIS A 1016 -15.78 29.28 0.15
C HIS A 1016 -14.65 28.70 -0.71
N ASP A 1017 -14.75 27.43 -1.11
CA ASP A 1017 -13.78 26.72 -1.94
C ASP A 1017 -14.46 25.83 -2.99
N MET A 1018 -13.74 24.90 -3.64
CA MET A 1018 -14.32 23.96 -4.61
C MET A 1018 -15.12 22.82 -3.97
N GLY A 1019 -14.71 22.30 -2.80
CA GLY A 1019 -15.34 21.17 -2.10
C GLY A 1019 -16.73 21.49 -1.52
N ASP A 1020 -17.01 22.76 -1.27
CA ASP A 1020 -18.31 23.27 -0.82
C ASP A 1020 -19.35 23.33 -1.97
N GLY A 1021 -19.41 22.34 -2.85
CA GLY A 1021 -20.35 22.29 -3.99
C GLY A 1021 -20.67 20.84 -4.40
N TRP A 1022 -21.50 20.65 -5.42
CA TRP A 1022 -21.76 19.35 -6.04
C TRP A 1022 -20.89 19.18 -7.28
N GLU A 1023 -20.05 18.15 -7.33
CA GLU A 1023 -19.15 17.87 -8.45
C GLU A 1023 -19.15 16.38 -8.80
N THR A 1024 -19.25 16.10 -10.10
CA THR A 1024 -19.33 14.73 -10.66
C THR A 1024 -18.03 14.28 -11.33
N LYS A 1025 -17.89 12.98 -11.54
CA LYS A 1025 -16.73 12.34 -12.17
C LYS A 1025 -16.64 12.72 -13.64
N ARG A 1026 -15.41 13.02 -14.10
CA ARG A 1026 -15.14 13.31 -15.52
C ARG A 1026 -15.44 12.10 -16.39
N THR A 1027 -16.34 12.27 -17.36
CA THR A 1027 -16.76 11.20 -18.27
C THR A 1027 -16.23 11.43 -19.68
N ARG A 1028 -15.86 10.34 -20.38
CA ARG A 1028 -15.37 10.39 -21.78
C ARG A 1028 -16.46 9.84 -22.71
N GLY A 1029 -17.49 10.63 -23.01
CA GLY A 1029 -18.63 10.26 -23.88
C GLY A 1029 -19.80 11.27 -23.84
N GLU A 1030 -20.91 10.97 -24.51
CA GLU A 1030 -22.19 11.67 -24.28
C GLU A 1030 -22.77 11.18 -22.95
N HIS A 1031 -22.67 12.01 -21.91
CA HIS A 1031 -23.15 11.75 -20.56
C HIS A 1031 -23.92 12.95 -20.03
N VAL A 1032 -24.80 12.72 -19.05
CA VAL A 1032 -25.60 13.76 -18.40
C VAL A 1032 -25.77 13.39 -16.93
N ASP A 1033 -25.44 14.32 -16.05
CA ASP A 1033 -25.67 14.17 -14.61
C ASP A 1033 -26.88 14.97 -14.13
N TRP A 1034 -27.53 14.51 -13.07
CA TRP A 1034 -28.74 15.12 -12.55
C TRP A 1034 -28.85 15.05 -11.02
N THR A 1035 -29.57 16.00 -10.43
CA THR A 1035 -29.94 16.04 -8.99
C THR A 1035 -31.41 16.42 -8.84
N ILE A 1036 -32.15 15.71 -8.00
CA ILE A 1036 -33.55 15.96 -7.65
C ILE A 1036 -33.63 16.68 -6.31
N ILE A 1037 -34.40 17.77 -6.28
CA ILE A 1037 -34.54 18.68 -5.15
C ILE A 1037 -36.03 18.82 -4.84
N ARG A 1038 -36.41 18.50 -3.61
CA ARG A 1038 -37.72 18.78 -3.05
C ARG A 1038 -37.72 20.20 -2.48
N LEU A 1039 -38.68 21.00 -2.91
CA LEU A 1039 -38.86 22.36 -2.40
C LEU A 1039 -39.38 22.32 -0.95
N GLY A 1040 -38.99 23.30 -0.15
CA GLY A 1040 -39.48 23.42 1.23
C GLY A 1040 -40.98 23.75 1.32
N THR A 1041 -41.55 24.33 0.27
CA THR A 1041 -42.99 24.47 0.11
C THR A 1041 -43.38 24.44 -1.36
N LYS A 1042 -44.63 24.05 -1.64
CA LYS A 1042 -45.17 24.08 -3.01
C LYS A 1042 -45.27 25.54 -3.45
N GLY A 1043 -44.82 25.81 -4.68
CA GLY A 1043 -44.72 27.19 -5.13
C GLY A 1043 -44.62 27.34 -6.64
N GLU A 1044 -44.88 28.57 -7.07
CA GLU A 1044 -44.69 29.01 -8.46
C GLU A 1044 -43.28 29.59 -8.60
N VAL A 1045 -42.53 29.13 -9.60
CA VAL A 1045 -41.12 29.51 -9.82
C VAL A 1045 -41.05 30.80 -10.64
N ASP A 1046 -40.42 31.83 -10.09
CA ASP A 1046 -40.20 33.12 -10.77
C ASP A 1046 -38.78 33.24 -11.36
N LYS A 1047 -37.77 32.76 -10.63
CA LYS A 1047 -36.35 32.90 -10.98
C LYS A 1047 -35.54 31.69 -10.53
N ILE A 1048 -34.65 31.21 -11.40
CA ILE A 1048 -33.69 30.14 -11.08
C ILE A 1048 -32.27 30.71 -11.17
N VAL A 1049 -31.42 30.40 -10.19
CA VAL A 1049 -30.01 30.77 -10.19
C VAL A 1049 -29.16 29.51 -10.06
N VAL A 1050 -28.22 29.33 -10.97
CA VAL A 1050 -27.22 28.25 -10.93
C VAL A 1050 -25.84 28.90 -10.80
N ASP A 1051 -25.17 28.70 -9.68
CA ASP A 1051 -23.83 29.24 -9.43
C ASP A 1051 -22.77 28.18 -9.73
N THR A 1052 -21.68 28.60 -10.36
CA THR A 1052 -20.51 27.77 -10.69
C THR A 1052 -19.23 28.32 -10.06
N ALA A 1053 -19.36 29.08 -8.96
CA ALA A 1053 -18.22 29.68 -8.26
C ALA A 1053 -17.14 28.63 -7.94
N HIS A 1054 -15.88 29.03 -8.07
CA HIS A 1054 -14.66 28.21 -7.91
C HIS A 1054 -14.47 27.10 -8.97
N PHE A 1055 -15.49 26.71 -9.73
CA PHE A 1055 -15.37 25.78 -10.85
C PHE A 1055 -14.89 26.51 -12.11
N ARG A 1056 -13.58 26.76 -12.19
CA ARG A 1056 -12.95 27.47 -13.33
C ARG A 1056 -12.66 26.59 -14.54
N GLY A 1057 -12.27 25.34 -14.30
CA GLY A 1057 -11.98 24.35 -15.35
C GLY A 1057 -13.03 23.25 -15.46
N ASN A 1058 -13.68 22.89 -14.34
CA ASN A 1058 -14.59 21.75 -14.23
C ASN A 1058 -16.07 22.17 -14.18
N PHE A 1059 -16.47 23.32 -14.73
CA PHE A 1059 -17.88 23.70 -14.78
C PHE A 1059 -18.61 22.95 -15.91
N PRO A 1060 -19.92 22.67 -15.78
CA PRO A 1060 -20.67 22.03 -16.84
C PRO A 1060 -20.81 22.94 -18.06
N GLN A 1061 -20.84 22.36 -19.26
CA GLN A 1061 -21.00 23.16 -20.48
C GLN A 1061 -22.41 23.73 -20.61
N LYS A 1062 -23.42 22.96 -20.20
CA LYS A 1062 -24.81 23.39 -20.19
C LYS A 1062 -25.54 22.92 -18.93
N VAL A 1063 -26.57 23.68 -18.56
CA VAL A 1063 -27.50 23.37 -17.48
C VAL A 1063 -28.93 23.37 -17.99
N GLN A 1064 -29.74 22.44 -17.48
CA GLN A 1064 -31.14 22.26 -17.82
C GLN A 1064 -31.92 21.96 -16.53
N VAL A 1065 -33.18 22.38 -16.45
CA VAL A 1065 -34.01 22.16 -15.25
C VAL A 1065 -35.39 21.66 -15.64
N PHE A 1066 -35.86 20.65 -14.92
CA PHE A 1066 -37.23 20.14 -14.97
C PHE A 1066 -37.92 20.38 -13.62
N ALA A 1067 -39.23 20.48 -13.61
CA ALA A 1067 -40.05 20.58 -12.40
C ALA A 1067 -41.27 19.67 -12.50
N GLY A 1068 -41.83 19.28 -11.37
CA GLY A 1068 -43.09 18.55 -11.34
C GLY A 1068 -43.78 18.62 -9.98
N LEU A 1069 -45.01 18.14 -9.96
CA LEU A 1069 -45.89 18.17 -8.80
C LEU A 1069 -46.19 16.74 -8.35
N TRP A 1070 -45.75 16.42 -7.14
CA TRP A 1070 -46.02 15.17 -6.43
C TRP A 1070 -46.56 15.48 -5.04
N ASP A 1071 -47.67 14.84 -4.69
CA ASP A 1071 -48.38 14.99 -3.42
C ASP A 1071 -47.99 13.94 -2.38
N SER A 1072 -47.43 12.81 -2.80
CA SER A 1072 -46.99 11.70 -1.92
C SER A 1072 -45.72 11.02 -2.46
N GLY A 1073 -44.65 11.04 -1.67
CA GLY A 1073 -43.35 10.44 -2.01
C GLY A 1073 -42.49 11.28 -2.97
N ASP A 1074 -41.19 10.98 -3.00
CA ASP A 1074 -40.24 11.65 -3.89
C ASP A 1074 -40.13 10.93 -5.25
N PRO A 1075 -40.05 11.65 -6.38
CA PRO A 1075 -40.03 11.07 -7.73
C PRO A 1075 -38.68 10.51 -8.16
N GLY A 1076 -38.69 9.53 -9.06
CA GLY A 1076 -37.51 9.04 -9.76
C GLY A 1076 -37.12 9.91 -10.97
N ALA A 1077 -35.85 9.87 -11.39
CA ALA A 1077 -35.34 10.71 -12.48
C ALA A 1077 -35.99 10.45 -13.85
N ALA A 1078 -36.47 9.23 -14.09
CA ALA A 1078 -37.09 8.79 -15.35
C ALA A 1078 -38.62 8.86 -15.36
N ASP A 1079 -39.24 9.41 -14.31
CA ASP A 1079 -40.70 9.46 -14.20
C ASP A 1079 -41.34 10.39 -15.24
N LYS A 1080 -42.53 10.01 -15.72
CA LYS A 1080 -43.23 10.75 -16.80
C LYS A 1080 -43.81 12.10 -16.36
N GLY A 1081 -43.74 12.45 -15.07
CA GLY A 1081 -44.27 13.69 -14.49
C GLY A 1081 -43.37 14.93 -14.64
N TRP A 1082 -42.14 14.77 -15.13
CA TRP A 1082 -41.20 15.88 -15.28
C TRP A 1082 -41.58 16.82 -16.43
N VAL A 1083 -41.85 18.08 -16.11
CA VAL A 1083 -42.08 19.16 -17.07
C VAL A 1083 -40.82 20.01 -17.19
N GLN A 1084 -40.39 20.28 -18.41
CA GLN A 1084 -39.20 21.10 -18.64
C GLN A 1084 -39.48 22.57 -18.32
N VAL A 1085 -38.68 23.15 -17.41
CA VAL A 1085 -38.81 24.55 -16.99
C VAL A 1085 -37.66 25.44 -17.46
N LEU A 1086 -36.48 24.88 -17.66
CA LEU A 1086 -35.34 25.57 -18.29
C LEU A 1086 -34.81 24.69 -19.43
N VAL A 1087 -34.72 25.24 -20.64
CA VAL A 1087 -34.05 24.60 -21.79
C VAL A 1087 -32.54 24.57 -21.59
N PRO A 1088 -31.77 23.67 -22.26
CA PRO A 1088 -30.33 23.62 -22.09
C PRO A 1088 -29.65 24.97 -22.37
N GLN A 1089 -29.19 25.65 -21.33
CA GLN A 1089 -28.50 26.93 -21.38
C GLN A 1089 -27.00 26.74 -21.19
N LYS A 1090 -26.19 27.55 -21.86
CA LYS A 1090 -24.72 27.49 -21.73
C LYS A 1090 -24.29 28.06 -20.38
N ALA A 1091 -23.55 27.27 -19.61
CA ALA A 1091 -22.90 27.73 -18.39
C ALA A 1091 -21.46 28.18 -18.68
N GLY A 1092 -20.88 28.91 -17.73
CA GLY A 1092 -19.54 29.50 -17.82
C GLY A 1092 -18.82 29.38 -16.48
N PRO A 1093 -17.49 29.56 -16.45
CA PRO A 1093 -16.68 29.36 -15.27
C PRO A 1093 -16.91 30.44 -14.22
N ASP A 1094 -16.89 30.04 -12.94
CA ASP A 1094 -16.80 30.92 -11.77
C ASP A 1094 -17.85 32.06 -11.76
N LYS A 1095 -19.09 31.73 -12.12
CA LYS A 1095 -20.15 32.73 -12.37
C LYS A 1095 -21.53 32.29 -11.87
N GLU A 1096 -22.32 33.24 -11.37
CA GLU A 1096 -23.77 33.08 -11.14
C GLU A 1096 -24.53 33.23 -12.47
N HIS A 1097 -25.30 32.20 -12.83
CA HIS A 1097 -26.16 32.18 -14.01
C HIS A 1097 -27.62 32.36 -13.57
N GLU A 1098 -28.19 33.54 -13.81
CA GLU A 1098 -29.57 33.85 -13.49
C GLU A 1098 -30.50 33.65 -14.69
N TYR A 1099 -31.62 32.95 -14.47
CA TYR A 1099 -32.65 32.68 -15.47
C TYR A 1099 -34.01 33.21 -15.00
N GLN A 1100 -34.58 34.14 -15.78
CA GLN A 1100 -35.85 34.82 -15.49
C GLN A 1100 -36.64 35.09 -16.79
N GLY A 1101 -37.93 35.38 -16.67
CA GLY A 1101 -38.77 35.81 -17.80
C GLY A 1101 -39.01 34.71 -18.84
N ASP A 1102 -38.97 35.06 -20.13
CA ASP A 1102 -39.35 34.15 -21.23
C ASP A 1102 -38.36 32.98 -21.46
N VAL A 1103 -37.23 32.97 -20.75
CA VAL A 1103 -36.27 31.85 -20.74
C VAL A 1103 -36.80 30.67 -19.94
N LEU A 1104 -37.65 30.93 -18.93
CA LEU A 1104 -38.34 29.91 -18.17
C LEU A 1104 -39.63 29.52 -18.88
N VAL A 1105 -39.79 28.24 -19.19
CA VAL A 1105 -40.94 27.68 -19.91
C VAL A 1105 -41.83 26.95 -18.89
N ASN A 1106 -43.14 26.91 -19.12
CA ASN A 1106 -44.10 26.20 -18.27
C ASN A 1106 -44.20 26.64 -16.80
N VAL A 1107 -43.55 27.75 -16.40
CA VAL A 1107 -43.59 28.23 -15.00
C VAL A 1107 -44.81 29.10 -14.65
N LYS A 1108 -45.38 29.83 -15.63
CA LYS A 1108 -46.49 30.77 -15.39
C LYS A 1108 -47.78 30.04 -15.00
N GLY A 1109 -48.27 30.25 -13.79
CA GLY A 1109 -49.49 29.66 -13.26
C GLY A 1109 -49.39 28.18 -12.89
N ALA A 1110 -48.18 27.60 -12.88
CA ALA A 1110 -47.94 26.21 -12.52
C ALA A 1110 -47.34 26.12 -11.10
N VAL A 1111 -47.84 25.16 -10.31
CA VAL A 1111 -47.34 24.89 -8.95
C VAL A 1111 -46.48 23.63 -8.98
N TYR A 1112 -45.28 23.73 -8.42
CA TYR A 1112 -44.33 22.63 -8.36
C TYR A 1112 -43.94 22.28 -6.92
N SER A 1113 -43.64 21.00 -6.68
CA SER A 1113 -43.09 20.53 -5.41
C SER A 1113 -41.64 20.05 -5.52
N HIS A 1114 -41.21 19.61 -6.71
CA HIS A 1114 -39.84 19.13 -6.93
C HIS A 1114 -39.24 19.74 -8.20
N LEU A 1115 -37.91 19.93 -8.20
CA LEU A 1115 -37.12 20.26 -9.36
C LEU A 1115 -36.04 19.22 -9.59
N LYS A 1116 -35.65 19.05 -10.85
CA LYS A 1116 -34.53 18.22 -11.28
C LYS A 1116 -33.54 19.10 -12.05
N LEU A 1117 -32.39 19.37 -11.44
CA LEU A 1117 -31.25 20.01 -12.08
C LEU A 1117 -30.51 18.97 -12.92
N VAL A 1118 -30.16 19.33 -14.14
CA VAL A 1118 -29.45 18.47 -15.09
C VAL A 1118 -28.25 19.25 -15.64
N ILE A 1119 -27.06 18.66 -15.57
CA ILE A 1119 -25.81 19.23 -16.06
C ILE A 1119 -25.27 18.39 -17.23
N ILE A 1120 -24.67 19.06 -18.22
CA ILE A 1120 -24.25 18.41 -19.47
C ILE A 1120 -22.84 18.88 -19.87
N PRO A 1121 -21.89 17.96 -20.15
CA PRO A 1121 -21.99 16.52 -19.91
C PRO A 1121 -21.80 16.13 -18.43
N ASP A 1122 -20.78 16.70 -17.79
CA ASP A 1122 -20.40 16.52 -16.38
C ASP A 1122 -19.81 17.85 -15.85
N GLY A 1123 -19.57 17.95 -14.54
CA GLY A 1123 -18.90 19.10 -13.94
C GLY A 1123 -19.44 19.47 -12.55
N GLY A 1124 -19.04 20.65 -12.08
CA GLY A 1124 -19.35 21.17 -10.76
C GLY A 1124 -20.36 22.31 -10.76
N VAL A 1125 -21.33 22.26 -9.85
CA VAL A 1125 -22.27 23.33 -9.54
C VAL A 1125 -22.16 23.68 -8.06
N LYS A 1126 -22.00 24.97 -7.78
CA LYS A 1126 -21.77 25.49 -6.45
C LYS A 1126 -23.06 25.65 -5.65
N ARG A 1127 -24.06 26.33 -6.23
CA ARG A 1127 -25.37 26.56 -5.60
C ARG A 1127 -26.49 26.48 -6.62
N PHE A 1128 -27.65 26.02 -6.16
CA PHE A 1128 -28.89 25.99 -6.93
C PHE A 1128 -30.00 26.66 -6.13
N ARG A 1129 -30.43 27.84 -6.57
CA ARG A 1129 -31.46 28.64 -5.89
C ARG A 1129 -32.70 28.78 -6.76
N VAL A 1130 -33.87 28.67 -6.14
CA VAL A 1130 -35.17 28.71 -6.82
C VAL A 1130 -36.03 29.74 -6.12
N PHE A 1131 -36.08 30.95 -6.66
CA PHE A 1131 -36.92 32.01 -6.14
C PHE A 1131 -38.32 31.88 -6.70
N GLY A 1132 -39.30 31.91 -5.81
CA GLY A 1132 -40.70 31.79 -6.19
C GLY A 1132 -41.65 32.24 -5.10
N ARG A 1133 -42.94 32.15 -5.40
CA ARG A 1133 -44.02 32.46 -4.46
C ARG A 1133 -44.63 31.18 -3.93
N ARG A 1134 -44.95 31.18 -2.64
CA ARG A 1134 -45.64 30.04 -2.00
C ARG A 1134 -47.07 29.94 -2.53
N ARG A 1135 -47.52 28.70 -2.77
CA ARG A 1135 -48.90 28.36 -3.13
C ARG A 1135 -49.32 27.17 -2.28
N VAL A 1136 -50.28 27.39 -1.37
CA VAL A 1136 -50.79 26.38 -0.42
C VAL A 1136 -51.94 25.61 -1.04
#